data_AF-A0A1R2AQI1-F1
#
_entry.id   AF-A0A1R2AQI1-F1
#
_cell.length_a   1.000
_cell.length_b   1.000
_cell.length_c   1.000
_cell.angle_alpha   90.00
_cell.angle_beta   90.00
_cell.angle_gamma   90.00
#
_symmetry.space_group_name_H-M   'P 1'
#
loop_
_entity.id
_entity.type
_entity.pdbx_description
1 polymer ?
#
loop_
_entity_poly.entity_id
_entity_poly.type
_entity_poly.pdbx_seq_one_letter_code
_entity_poly.pdbx_strand_id
1 'polypeptide(L)'
;MDKPIRSTSTNSRLKLVRKLDESSNLSSINKSINDNSLSTLNKSSERLTKFRLPRIPTSSSKSSGIKSSESTSLEITEESISDIRSALKHEWQVKNIPKDLQEIFDQKVWTLPRHKAISIASRELEDLKNNRSSMQAALRAVNAREDSLASIYEMNKYLKEVTGWEKMRDVQLECAELLHAHRILTINAVESIVKWKELISFSALINNETNSMYIPFIFQGKNYLLKLRNDLDFLKDSEFSKVFAFENNDPLLIKPSKPINKLKDKKIDSNYFIQHGQVVVSLPSSLKPKADYVEDILGREHKIDNMMTPVQIEEMSNVIYEEMYEEEITNHVDNLVNNTRPQVIDGVFDKIMDEMLLEMCKDVIKENKMQKIKGNDDKIVPEIVESFVNREVDRQLQEIVKEQAKMLEKEKKDNQIREQRVKEENLNIARMIYNELFNDLVEIMSEQTLSEINTQHKEADKKMFEIRKAKENAEIAERIKNDYLEEILKSLIPEIAKTTYINEQNTKITEQLYLELLNSLINQNALDELNAIKKAESDKKSAFKNDLSSLILNSLIDSLIPEFTELAKETFEEEHKIYQDGSELVENIGFEIGDHSIFNDFSGLIFQKIPLPESVINKVVEDYYPRIPQQEKNVTAEEEKLEQDTNQVEAYWYWGLIRNIVVGLLVFSIDFDRNDVRVINVHHLTCLDWKFYPNIIDAACKFLWKHDHCQEIRVNLYVSGPTEIPLDVKKVFNAQKFRWKTNIVDEEEECSIIVMGKERPVIKIKETPSPKKRALLPSKAY
;
A
#
# COMPACT_ATOMS: atom_id res chain seq x y z
N MET A 1 -0.92 77.20 1.34
CA MET A 1 -1.81 76.56 0.35
C MET A 1 -0.97 76.32 -0.88
N ASP A 2 -0.39 75.14 -1.02
CA ASP A 2 0.25 74.71 -2.27
C ASP A 2 0.20 73.18 -2.33
N LYS A 3 -0.43 72.65 -3.38
CA LYS A 3 -0.56 71.22 -3.65
C LYS A 3 0.69 70.74 -4.39
N PRO A 4 1.30 69.61 -4.02
CA PRO A 4 2.30 68.99 -4.88
C PRO A 4 1.65 68.02 -5.87
N ILE A 5 2.32 68.00 -7.01
CA ILE A 5 2.01 67.38 -8.29
C ILE A 5 2.22 65.86 -8.22
N ARG A 6 1.30 65.11 -8.83
CA ARG A 6 1.42 63.66 -9.07
C ARG A 6 2.55 63.39 -10.06
N SER A 7 3.58 62.67 -9.62
CA SER A 7 4.53 62.00 -10.50
C SER A 7 4.11 60.54 -10.69
N THR A 8 3.76 60.18 -11.91
CA THR A 8 3.61 58.80 -12.38
C THR A 8 4.99 58.16 -12.49
N SER A 9 5.35 57.26 -11.55
CA SER A 9 6.56 56.43 -11.70
C SER A 9 6.22 55.09 -12.33
N THR A 10 6.90 54.87 -13.44
CA THR A 10 6.93 53.76 -14.37
C THR A 10 7.23 52.37 -13.77
N ASN A 11 6.57 51.38 -14.37
CA ASN A 11 6.74 49.93 -14.24
C ASN A 11 8.16 49.48 -14.65
N SER A 12 9.10 49.48 -13.71
CA SER A 12 10.48 48.99 -13.95
C SER A 12 10.90 47.82 -13.03
N ARG A 13 10.00 47.24 -12.23
CA ARG A 13 10.37 46.36 -11.09
C ARG A 13 10.03 44.87 -11.22
N LEU A 14 9.86 44.36 -12.44
CA LEU A 14 9.47 42.96 -12.70
C LEU A 14 10.43 42.18 -13.64
N LYS A 15 11.66 42.66 -13.85
CA LYS A 15 12.63 42.01 -14.76
C LYS A 15 13.82 41.30 -14.09
N LEU A 16 13.98 41.39 -12.76
CA LEU A 16 15.10 40.72 -12.08
C LEU A 16 14.77 39.29 -11.61
N VAL A 17 13.49 38.97 -11.39
CA VAL A 17 13.06 37.63 -10.91
C VAL A 17 13.07 36.59 -12.04
N ARG A 18 12.85 36.99 -13.30
CA ARG A 18 12.87 36.05 -14.45
C ARG A 18 14.25 35.67 -14.98
N LYS A 19 15.33 36.33 -14.54
CA LYS A 19 16.70 36.01 -15.02
C LYS A 19 17.42 34.93 -14.22
N LEU A 20 16.83 34.44 -13.13
CA LEU A 20 17.35 33.30 -12.37
C LEU A 20 16.60 31.98 -12.68
N ASP A 21 15.41 32.06 -13.28
CA ASP A 21 14.61 30.89 -13.73
C ASP A 21 15.25 30.13 -14.90
N GLU A 22 16.19 30.73 -15.65
CA GLU A 22 16.86 30.05 -16.77
C GLU A 22 18.04 29.17 -16.33
N SER A 23 18.35 29.09 -15.02
CA SER A 23 19.51 28.34 -14.53
C SER A 23 19.26 27.38 -13.35
N SER A 24 18.01 27.22 -12.89
CA SER A 24 17.71 26.28 -11.80
C SER A 24 16.45 25.46 -12.06
N ASN A 25 16.66 24.14 -12.16
CA ASN A 25 15.69 23.08 -12.44
C ASN A 25 14.80 22.77 -11.21
N LEU A 26 14.53 23.75 -10.33
CA LEU A 26 13.91 23.52 -9.02
C LEU A 26 12.38 23.40 -9.07
N SER A 27 11.71 24.08 -10.00
CA SER A 27 10.24 24.03 -10.13
C SER A 27 9.73 22.74 -10.78
N SER A 28 10.55 22.09 -11.61
CA SER A 28 10.28 20.77 -12.20
C SER A 28 10.50 19.63 -11.20
N ILE A 29 11.42 19.79 -10.24
CA ILE A 29 11.68 18.82 -9.16
C ILE A 29 10.54 18.82 -8.13
N ASN A 30 10.02 19.98 -7.73
CA ASN A 30 8.91 20.03 -6.75
C ASN A 30 7.58 19.49 -7.30
N LYS A 31 7.34 19.58 -8.61
CA LYS A 31 6.15 18.99 -9.24
C LYS A 31 6.29 17.46 -9.40
N SER A 32 7.48 16.95 -9.72
CA SER A 32 7.69 15.50 -9.78
C SER A 32 7.76 14.84 -8.40
N ILE A 33 8.21 15.56 -7.35
CA ILE A 33 8.22 15.06 -5.97
C ILE A 33 6.79 15.05 -5.39
N ASN A 34 5.94 16.05 -5.62
CA ASN A 34 4.58 16.02 -5.06
C ASN A 34 3.66 14.99 -5.74
N ASP A 35 3.76 14.81 -7.06
CA ASP A 35 2.82 13.94 -7.79
C ASP A 35 3.25 12.44 -7.75
N ASN A 36 4.55 12.14 -7.64
CA ASN A 36 5.03 10.76 -7.51
C ASN A 36 5.26 10.30 -6.07
N SER A 37 5.58 11.17 -5.10
CA SER A 37 5.93 10.70 -3.74
C SER A 37 4.71 10.44 -2.87
N LEU A 38 3.65 11.24 -2.94
CA LEU A 38 2.45 11.05 -2.10
C LEU A 38 1.56 9.89 -2.58
N SER A 39 1.50 9.65 -3.89
CA SER A 39 0.76 8.53 -4.49
C SER A 39 1.50 7.18 -4.35
N THR A 40 2.84 7.18 -4.34
CA THR A 40 3.62 5.97 -4.05
C THR A 40 3.87 5.73 -2.56
N LEU A 41 3.91 6.74 -1.67
CA LEU A 41 4.04 6.50 -0.22
C LEU A 41 2.80 5.84 0.39
N ASN A 42 1.60 6.13 -0.10
CA ASN A 42 0.38 5.44 0.34
C ASN A 42 0.26 4.03 -0.28
N LYS A 43 0.74 3.80 -1.50
CA LYS A 43 0.70 2.47 -2.16
C LYS A 43 1.87 1.53 -1.82
N SER A 44 3.00 2.05 -1.31
CA SER A 44 4.19 1.24 -0.98
C SER A 44 4.33 0.87 0.50
N SER A 45 3.50 1.46 1.38
CA SER A 45 3.45 1.06 2.80
C SER A 45 2.69 -0.25 3.04
N GLU A 46 1.77 -0.62 2.15
CA GLU A 46 0.87 -1.78 2.33
C GLU A 46 1.42 -3.12 1.81
N ARG A 47 2.54 -3.15 1.08
CA ARG A 47 3.00 -4.40 0.42
C ARG A 47 3.98 -5.28 1.19
N LEU A 48 4.50 -4.90 2.37
CA LEU A 48 5.56 -5.68 3.01
C LEU A 48 5.49 -5.68 4.55
N THR A 49 4.56 -6.46 5.12
CA THR A 49 4.69 -6.99 6.49
C THR A 49 4.20 -8.45 6.55
N LYS A 50 4.98 -9.40 6.01
CA LYS A 50 4.95 -10.82 6.45
C LYS A 50 6.34 -11.45 6.34
N PHE A 51 7.00 -11.60 7.48
CA PHE A 51 8.12 -12.52 7.64
C PHE A 51 7.55 -13.95 7.71
N ARG A 52 7.76 -14.77 6.67
CA ARG A 52 7.51 -16.23 6.72
C ARG A 52 8.77 -16.95 7.20
N LEU A 53 8.65 -17.72 8.28
CA LEU A 53 9.62 -18.72 8.73
C LEU A 53 9.59 -19.94 7.79
N PRO A 54 10.72 -20.57 7.45
CA PRO A 54 10.72 -21.92 6.88
C PRO A 54 10.41 -22.95 7.99
N ARG A 55 9.30 -23.69 7.87
CA ARG A 55 9.02 -24.87 8.72
C ARG A 55 9.82 -26.06 8.20
N ILE A 56 10.60 -26.69 9.10
CA ILE A 56 11.21 -28.01 8.92
C ILE A 56 10.11 -29.06 9.17
N PRO A 57 9.95 -30.10 8.32
CA PRO A 57 8.90 -31.10 8.51
C PRO A 57 9.20 -31.95 9.76
N THR A 58 8.26 -31.99 10.71
CA THR A 58 8.26 -32.97 11.80
C THR A 58 7.14 -33.96 11.55
N SER A 59 7.50 -35.20 11.22
CA SER A 59 6.54 -36.27 10.96
C SER A 59 6.45 -37.26 12.13
N SER A 60 5.28 -37.30 12.74
CA SER A 60 4.71 -38.44 13.47
C SER A 60 3.20 -38.34 13.25
N SER A 61 2.44 -39.29 12.71
CA SER A 61 2.58 -40.76 12.67
C SER A 61 1.47 -41.38 11.78
N LYS A 62 1.78 -42.54 11.16
CA LYS A 62 0.94 -43.73 10.77
C LYS A 62 -0.38 -43.47 10.00
N SER A 63 -0.73 -44.10 8.87
CA SER A 63 -0.46 -45.47 8.36
C SER A 63 -0.94 -45.63 6.91
N SER A 64 -0.11 -46.18 6.02
CA SER A 64 -0.41 -47.32 5.10
C SER A 64 0.68 -47.37 4.02
N GLY A 65 1.20 -48.58 3.78
CA GLY A 65 2.50 -48.79 3.14
C GLY A 65 2.63 -48.30 1.70
N ILE A 66 3.49 -47.31 1.50
CA ILE A 66 4.18 -47.04 0.24
C ILE A 66 5.67 -46.94 0.59
N LYS A 67 6.52 -47.65 -0.17
CA LYS A 67 7.98 -47.68 0.01
C LYS A 67 8.52 -46.26 -0.09
N SER A 68 8.98 -45.71 1.03
CA SER A 68 9.64 -44.42 1.12
C SER A 68 10.95 -44.44 0.32
N SER A 69 11.01 -43.66 -0.75
CA SER A 69 12.27 -43.20 -1.32
C SER A 69 12.98 -42.37 -0.24
N GLU A 70 14.16 -42.81 0.19
CA GLU A 70 15.04 -42.04 1.08
C GLU A 70 15.22 -40.64 0.49
N SER A 71 14.70 -39.63 1.17
CA SER A 71 15.01 -38.24 0.89
C SER A 71 16.47 -38.02 1.26
N THR A 72 17.36 -38.14 0.27
CA THR A 72 18.74 -37.70 0.37
C THR A 72 18.73 -36.23 0.79
N SER A 73 19.05 -35.96 2.05
CA SER A 73 19.35 -34.61 2.51
C SER A 73 20.47 -34.09 1.62
N LEU A 74 20.14 -33.16 0.73
CA LEU A 74 21.13 -32.50 -0.12
C LEU A 74 22.17 -31.87 0.80
N GLU A 75 23.35 -32.48 0.87
CA GLU A 75 24.47 -31.95 1.63
C GLU A 75 24.81 -30.58 1.04
N ILE A 76 24.62 -29.53 1.85
CA ILE A 76 25.01 -28.18 1.49
C ILE A 76 26.53 -28.16 1.35
N THR A 77 27.01 -28.10 0.11
CA THR A 77 28.44 -28.07 -0.19
C THR A 77 29.02 -26.67 0.01
N GLU A 78 30.32 -26.58 0.27
CA GLU A 78 31.04 -25.31 0.36
C GLU A 78 30.99 -24.53 -0.97
N GLU A 79 30.89 -25.25 -2.09
CA GLU A 79 30.72 -24.70 -3.43
C GLU A 79 29.42 -23.90 -3.55
N SER A 80 28.29 -24.43 -3.07
CA SER A 80 27.01 -23.70 -3.09
C SER A 80 27.05 -22.40 -2.27
N ILE A 81 27.79 -22.38 -1.15
CA ILE A 81 27.99 -21.17 -0.35
C ILE A 81 28.80 -20.14 -1.14
N SER A 82 29.90 -20.59 -1.75
CA SER A 82 30.76 -19.73 -2.59
C SER A 82 29.98 -19.13 -3.75
N ASP A 83 29.14 -19.92 -4.42
CA ASP A 83 28.33 -19.49 -5.56
C ASP A 83 27.32 -18.41 -5.15
N ILE A 84 26.54 -18.64 -4.10
CA ILE A 84 25.57 -17.65 -3.60
C ILE A 84 26.27 -16.38 -3.16
N ARG A 85 27.40 -16.49 -2.45
CA ARG A 85 28.16 -15.32 -2.00
C ARG A 85 28.74 -14.53 -3.19
N SER A 86 29.19 -15.21 -4.24
CA SER A 86 29.68 -14.55 -5.45
C SER A 86 28.57 -13.84 -6.22
N ALA A 87 27.39 -14.48 -6.35
CA ALA A 87 26.21 -13.90 -6.99
C ALA A 87 25.68 -12.69 -6.21
N LEU A 88 25.64 -12.78 -4.88
CA LEU A 88 25.23 -11.69 -4.00
C LEU A 88 26.17 -10.48 -4.12
N LYS A 89 27.49 -10.72 -4.12
CA LYS A 89 28.49 -9.65 -4.33
C LYS A 89 28.38 -9.00 -5.70
N HIS A 90 28.11 -9.78 -6.73
CA HIS A 90 27.87 -9.25 -8.07
C HIS A 90 26.63 -8.34 -8.09
N GLU A 91 25.51 -8.80 -7.51
CA GLU A 91 24.28 -8.01 -7.48
C GLU A 91 24.43 -6.74 -6.64
N TRP A 92 25.14 -6.78 -5.52
CA TRP A 92 25.48 -5.59 -4.74
C TRP A 92 26.28 -4.55 -5.53
N GLN A 93 27.22 -4.98 -6.39
CA GLN A 93 27.95 -4.08 -7.27
C GLN A 93 27.02 -3.45 -8.32
N VAL A 94 26.17 -4.27 -8.96
CA VAL A 94 25.18 -3.79 -9.95
C VAL A 94 24.24 -2.75 -9.34
N LYS A 95 23.81 -2.96 -8.09
CA LYS A 95 22.87 -2.09 -7.37
C LYS A 95 23.56 -0.97 -6.58
N ASN A 96 24.88 -0.81 -6.71
CA ASN A 96 25.69 0.21 -6.01
C ASN A 96 25.51 0.22 -4.48
N ILE A 97 25.41 -0.97 -3.88
CA ILE A 97 25.33 -1.09 -2.42
C ILE A 97 26.67 -0.69 -1.79
N PRO A 98 26.72 0.20 -0.78
CA PRO A 98 27.96 0.60 -0.11
C PRO A 98 28.71 -0.59 0.52
N LYS A 99 30.04 -0.62 0.34
CA LYS A 99 30.91 -1.69 0.82
C LYS A 99 30.78 -1.94 2.34
N ASP A 100 30.62 -0.89 3.13
CA ASP A 100 30.45 -1.01 4.59
C ASP A 100 29.19 -1.82 4.96
N LEU A 101 28.07 -1.62 4.23
CA LEU A 101 26.85 -2.40 4.46
C LEU A 101 26.99 -3.84 3.97
N GLN A 102 27.72 -4.07 2.86
CA GLN A 102 28.06 -5.42 2.40
C GLN A 102 28.90 -6.16 3.45
N GLU A 103 29.90 -5.49 4.03
CA GLU A 103 30.75 -6.07 5.07
C GLU A 103 29.97 -6.37 6.35
N ILE A 104 29.06 -5.48 6.76
CA ILE A 104 28.18 -5.74 7.91
C ILE A 104 27.28 -6.93 7.62
N PHE A 105 26.64 -7.00 6.45
CA PHE A 105 25.82 -8.15 6.08
C PHE A 105 26.64 -9.43 6.09
N ASP A 106 27.81 -9.45 5.44
CA ASP A 106 28.70 -10.60 5.39
C ASP A 106 29.12 -11.05 6.81
N GLN A 107 29.45 -10.11 7.69
CA GLN A 107 29.84 -10.38 9.08
C GLN A 107 28.70 -10.94 9.93
N LYS A 108 27.45 -10.55 9.67
CA LYS A 108 26.29 -10.96 10.47
C LYS A 108 25.64 -12.24 9.94
N VAL A 109 25.62 -12.44 8.63
CA VAL A 109 24.89 -13.55 7.99
C VAL A 109 25.75 -14.79 7.86
N TRP A 110 27.04 -14.66 7.51
CA TRP A 110 27.91 -15.82 7.33
C TRP A 110 28.49 -16.39 8.63
N THR A 111 28.27 -15.74 9.77
CA THR A 111 28.54 -16.32 11.10
C THR A 111 27.45 -17.30 11.54
N LEU A 112 26.28 -17.26 10.91
CA LEU A 112 25.15 -18.14 11.21
C LEU A 112 25.40 -19.57 10.68
N PRO A 113 24.67 -20.59 11.18
CA PRO A 113 24.71 -21.93 10.62
C PRO A 113 24.46 -21.93 9.11
N ARG A 114 25.26 -22.70 8.36
CA ARG A 114 25.31 -22.70 6.88
C ARG A 114 23.95 -22.66 6.18
N HIS A 115 23.01 -23.51 6.60
CA HIS A 115 21.68 -23.59 6.00
C HIS A 115 20.87 -22.29 6.16
N LYS A 116 21.01 -21.59 7.30
CA LYS A 116 20.35 -20.30 7.53
C LYS A 116 21.04 -19.19 6.75
N ALA A 117 22.36 -19.14 6.79
CA ALA A 117 23.14 -18.17 6.04
C ALA A 117 22.79 -18.21 4.54
N ILE A 118 22.71 -19.42 3.96
CA ILE A 118 22.23 -19.63 2.60
C ILE A 118 20.79 -19.15 2.42
N SER A 119 19.85 -19.55 3.28
CA SER A 119 18.44 -19.14 3.15
C SER A 119 18.27 -17.62 3.15
N ILE A 120 18.99 -16.92 4.03
CA ILE A 120 18.96 -15.45 4.14
C ILE A 120 19.63 -14.82 2.92
N ALA A 121 20.82 -15.30 2.54
CA ALA A 121 21.55 -14.76 1.40
C ALA A 121 20.84 -15.00 0.07
N SER A 122 20.20 -16.15 -0.13
CA SER A 122 19.37 -16.46 -1.30
C SER A 122 18.15 -15.55 -1.37
N ARG A 123 17.47 -15.33 -0.24
CA ARG A 123 16.33 -14.40 -0.17
C ARG A 123 16.78 -12.97 -0.48
N GLU A 124 17.86 -12.50 0.12
CA GLU A 124 18.39 -11.16 -0.16
C GLU A 124 18.80 -11.03 -1.65
N LEU A 125 19.41 -12.06 -2.23
CA LEU A 125 19.75 -12.08 -3.66
C LEU A 125 18.51 -11.96 -4.55
N GLU A 126 17.45 -12.71 -4.24
CA GLU A 126 16.16 -12.64 -4.94
C GLU A 126 15.51 -11.27 -4.79
N ASP A 127 15.48 -10.74 -3.57
CA ASP A 127 14.92 -9.42 -3.27
C ASP A 127 15.70 -8.29 -3.95
N LEU A 128 17.03 -8.39 -4.06
CA LEU A 128 17.86 -7.43 -4.80
C LEU A 128 17.56 -7.44 -6.30
N LYS A 129 17.43 -8.63 -6.90
CA LYS A 129 17.05 -8.78 -8.31
C LYS A 129 15.67 -8.16 -8.59
N ASN A 130 14.73 -8.37 -7.67
CA ASN A 130 13.36 -7.87 -7.74
C ASN A 130 13.17 -6.42 -7.26
N ASN A 131 14.25 -5.72 -6.85
CA ASN A 131 14.20 -4.37 -6.26
C ASN A 131 13.32 -4.24 -4.99
N ARG A 132 13.17 -5.35 -4.25
CA ARG A 132 12.39 -5.47 -3.00
C ARG A 132 13.27 -5.55 -1.75
N SER A 133 14.60 -5.56 -1.90
CA SER A 133 15.52 -5.64 -0.76
C SER A 133 15.30 -4.48 0.22
N SER A 134 15.20 -4.84 1.51
CA SER A 134 15.10 -3.88 2.61
C SER A 134 16.32 -2.95 2.66
N MET A 135 17.50 -3.45 2.28
CA MET A 135 18.74 -2.67 2.19
C MET A 135 18.64 -1.59 1.10
N GLN A 136 18.11 -1.94 -0.07
CA GLN A 136 17.87 -0.98 -1.16
C GLN A 136 16.81 0.05 -0.78
N ALA A 137 15.75 -0.37 -0.08
CA ALA A 137 14.72 0.54 0.42
C ALA A 137 15.32 1.56 1.41
N ALA A 138 16.14 1.10 2.36
CA ALA A 138 16.85 1.97 3.29
C ALA A 138 17.78 2.96 2.57
N LEU A 139 18.58 2.50 1.59
CA LEU A 139 19.47 3.38 0.82
C LEU A 139 18.71 4.43 0.00
N ARG A 140 17.58 4.05 -0.64
CA ARG A 140 16.74 5.01 -1.37
C ARG A 140 16.15 6.06 -0.43
N ALA A 141 15.65 5.65 0.73
CA ALA A 141 15.10 6.57 1.72
C ALA A 141 16.17 7.52 2.28
N VAL A 142 17.38 7.02 2.55
CA VAL A 142 18.55 7.82 2.96
C VAL A 142 18.92 8.84 1.88
N ASN A 143 19.06 8.41 0.62
CA ASN A 143 19.42 9.32 -0.47
C ASN A 143 18.37 10.42 -0.66
N ALA A 144 17.08 10.07 -0.68
CA ALA A 144 16.00 11.04 -0.79
C ALA A 144 16.03 12.08 0.33
N ARG A 145 16.38 11.64 1.56
CA ARG A 145 16.52 12.54 2.70
C ARG A 145 17.77 13.42 2.59
N GLU A 146 18.90 12.92 2.10
CA GLU A 146 20.10 13.73 1.86
C GLU A 146 19.89 14.76 0.75
N ASP A 147 19.16 14.41 -0.32
CA ASP A 147 18.79 15.37 -1.37
C ASP A 147 17.90 16.49 -0.81
N SER A 148 16.93 16.14 0.04
CA SER A 148 16.11 17.13 0.76
C SER A 148 16.94 18.01 1.69
N LEU A 149 17.95 17.45 2.38
CA LEU A 149 18.87 18.23 3.20
C LEU A 149 19.68 19.22 2.34
N ALA A 150 20.15 18.80 1.16
CA ALA A 150 20.84 19.67 0.21
C ALA A 150 19.94 20.83 -0.24
N SER A 151 18.66 20.57 -0.55
CA SER A 151 17.69 21.63 -0.87
C SER A 151 17.51 22.63 0.28
N ILE A 152 17.53 22.19 1.54
CA ILE A 152 17.49 23.10 2.70
C ILE A 152 18.75 23.98 2.74
N TYR A 153 19.94 23.42 2.47
CA TYR A 153 21.16 24.22 2.39
C TYR A 153 21.12 25.25 1.26
N GLU A 154 20.61 24.88 0.09
CA GLU A 154 20.44 25.78 -1.06
C GLU A 154 19.45 26.91 -0.74
N MET A 155 18.29 26.58 -0.15
CA MET A 155 17.33 27.57 0.30
C MET A 155 17.96 28.51 1.33
N ASN A 156 18.68 27.99 2.34
CA ASN A 156 19.37 28.84 3.31
C ASN A 156 20.39 29.78 2.65
N LYS A 157 21.10 29.33 1.61
CA LYS A 157 22.01 30.18 0.84
C LYS A 157 21.25 31.29 0.12
N TYR A 158 20.14 30.97 -0.54
CA TYR A 158 19.26 31.96 -1.18
C TYR A 158 18.74 33.00 -0.18
N LEU A 159 18.27 32.58 0.99
CA LEU A 159 17.78 33.48 2.04
C LEU A 159 18.85 34.44 2.57
N LYS A 160 20.14 34.07 2.52
CA LYS A 160 21.25 34.97 2.89
C LYS A 160 21.46 36.09 1.87
N GLU A 161 21.16 35.84 0.60
CA GLU A 161 21.38 36.77 -0.51
C GLU A 161 20.20 37.74 -0.67
N VAL A 162 18.98 37.32 -0.32
CA VAL A 162 17.77 38.14 -0.45
C VAL A 162 17.49 38.92 0.85
N THR A 163 17.36 40.24 0.76
CA THR A 163 16.99 41.06 1.94
C THR A 163 15.47 41.18 2.07
N GLY A 164 14.95 41.10 3.30
CA GLY A 164 13.51 41.28 3.56
C GLY A 164 12.64 40.07 3.22
N TRP A 165 13.25 38.91 2.94
CA TRP A 165 12.52 37.67 2.64
C TRP A 165 11.61 37.24 3.80
N GLU A 166 11.95 37.63 5.03
CA GLU A 166 11.18 37.32 6.23
C GLU A 166 9.80 37.98 6.26
N LYS A 167 9.49 38.86 5.30
CA LYS A 167 8.17 39.48 5.11
C LYS A 167 7.44 38.94 3.89
N MET A 168 8.10 38.10 3.08
CA MET A 168 7.55 37.53 1.86
C MET A 168 6.86 36.21 2.19
N ARG A 169 5.53 36.26 2.26
CA ARG A 169 4.68 35.11 2.64
C ARG A 169 5.01 33.85 1.83
N ASP A 170 5.17 33.99 0.51
CA ASP A 170 5.38 32.84 -0.38
C ASP A 170 6.70 32.12 -0.08
N VAL A 171 7.77 32.90 0.18
CA VAL A 171 9.08 32.35 0.57
C VAL A 171 9.00 31.64 1.93
N GLN A 172 8.28 32.22 2.89
CA GLN A 172 8.10 31.58 4.19
C GLN A 172 7.32 30.25 4.10
N LEU A 173 6.30 30.19 3.23
CA LEU A 173 5.52 28.99 2.97
C LEU A 173 6.38 27.91 2.30
N GLU A 174 7.17 28.27 1.29
CA GLU A 174 8.10 27.36 0.63
C GLU A 174 9.13 26.79 1.62
N CYS A 175 9.64 27.61 2.53
CA CYS A 175 10.51 27.14 3.62
C CYS A 175 9.80 26.14 4.54
N ALA A 176 8.54 26.38 4.89
CA ALA A 176 7.77 25.50 5.76
C ALA A 176 7.44 24.16 5.07
N GLU A 177 7.08 24.20 3.79
CA GLU A 177 6.85 23.02 2.95
C GLU A 177 8.11 22.17 2.84
N LEU A 178 9.26 22.81 2.60
CA LEU A 178 10.55 22.12 2.51
C LEU A 178 10.94 21.43 3.82
N LEU A 179 10.77 22.12 4.96
CA LEU A 179 11.00 21.54 6.29
C LEU A 179 10.02 20.40 6.61
N HIS A 180 8.75 20.52 6.21
CA HIS A 180 7.75 19.48 6.39
C HIS A 180 8.09 18.23 5.57
N ALA A 181 8.42 18.38 4.29
CA ALA A 181 8.85 17.29 3.42
C ALA A 181 10.11 16.60 3.99
N HIS A 182 11.09 17.37 4.45
CA HIS A 182 12.30 16.83 5.07
C HIS A 182 12.03 15.97 6.30
N ARG A 183 11.06 16.39 7.14
CA ARG A 183 10.64 15.60 8.31
C ARG A 183 10.08 14.24 7.90
N ILE A 184 9.19 14.19 6.90
CA ILE A 184 8.59 12.94 6.42
C ILE A 184 9.68 12.01 5.87
N LEU A 185 10.61 12.55 5.08
CA LEU A 185 11.73 11.78 4.53
C LEU A 185 12.66 11.26 5.63
N THR A 186 12.87 12.03 6.70
CA THR A 186 13.66 11.60 7.86
C THR A 186 12.99 10.45 8.60
N ILE A 187 11.67 10.52 8.83
CA ILE A 187 10.91 9.40 9.42
C ILE A 187 11.03 8.15 8.55
N ASN A 188 10.81 8.28 7.24
CA ASN A 188 10.89 7.16 6.29
C ASN A 188 12.30 6.53 6.24
N ALA A 189 13.35 7.35 6.28
CA ALA A 189 14.73 6.86 6.32
C ALA A 189 15.01 6.03 7.58
N VAL A 190 14.56 6.50 8.76
CA VAL A 190 14.73 5.75 10.02
C VAL A 190 13.91 4.46 10.00
N GLU A 191 12.63 4.50 9.63
CA GLU A 191 11.77 3.30 9.54
C GLU A 191 12.37 2.25 8.60
N SER A 192 12.89 2.67 7.45
CA SER A 192 13.50 1.77 6.46
C SER A 192 14.82 1.15 6.97
N ILE A 193 15.66 1.93 7.66
CA ILE A 193 16.88 1.43 8.29
C ILE A 193 16.54 0.41 9.37
N VAL A 194 15.53 0.68 10.21
CA VAL A 194 15.11 -0.24 11.28
C VAL A 194 14.60 -1.55 10.70
N LYS A 195 13.76 -1.52 9.67
CA LYS A 195 13.29 -2.74 8.97
C LYS A 195 14.45 -3.60 8.44
N TRP A 196 15.47 -2.95 7.86
CA TRP A 196 16.68 -3.65 7.43
C TRP A 196 17.44 -4.27 8.60
N LYS A 197 17.62 -3.54 9.72
CA LYS A 197 18.27 -4.06 10.93
C LYS A 197 17.50 -5.24 11.52
N GLU A 198 16.17 -5.18 11.58
CA GLU A 198 15.30 -6.24 12.07
C GLU A 198 15.46 -7.50 11.23
N LEU A 199 15.53 -7.38 9.90
CA LEU A 199 15.71 -8.53 9.01
C LEU A 199 17.01 -9.30 9.30
N ILE A 200 18.11 -8.57 9.53
CA ILE A 200 19.40 -9.18 9.89
C ILE A 200 19.37 -9.71 11.33
N SER A 201 18.80 -8.96 12.28
CA SER A 201 18.79 -9.31 13.71
C SER A 201 17.91 -10.53 13.99
N PHE A 202 16.72 -10.60 13.39
CA PHE A 202 15.81 -11.73 13.49
C PHE A 202 16.49 -13.04 13.06
N SER A 203 17.34 -12.96 12.05
CA SER A 203 18.07 -14.12 11.56
C SER A 203 19.13 -14.65 12.53
N ALA A 204 19.71 -13.75 13.36
CA ALA A 204 20.63 -14.10 14.44
C ALA A 204 19.88 -14.65 15.67
N LEU A 205 18.74 -14.05 16.04
CA LEU A 205 17.93 -14.44 17.20
C LEU A 205 17.49 -15.91 17.18
N ILE A 206 17.13 -16.46 16.01
CA ILE A 206 16.70 -17.88 15.88
C ILE A 206 17.84 -18.86 16.24
N ASN A 207 19.08 -18.40 16.44
CA ASN A 207 20.20 -19.25 16.83
C ASN A 207 20.50 -19.29 18.34
N ASN A 208 19.69 -18.64 19.18
CA ASN A 208 19.98 -18.48 20.62
C ASN A 208 21.38 -17.89 20.89
N GLU A 209 21.94 -17.16 19.92
CA GLU A 209 23.14 -16.37 20.14
C GLU A 209 22.71 -15.15 20.96
N THR A 210 22.86 -15.24 22.28
CA THR A 210 22.57 -14.18 23.25
C THR A 210 23.48 -12.96 23.12
N ASN A 211 24.39 -12.95 22.14
CA ASN A 211 25.20 -11.78 21.86
C ASN A 211 24.37 -10.85 21.01
N SER A 212 23.58 -9.99 21.67
CA SER A 212 22.78 -8.98 21.00
C SER A 212 23.69 -8.08 20.16
N MET A 213 23.70 -8.38 18.88
CA MET A 213 24.70 -7.84 17.99
C MET A 213 24.18 -6.50 17.51
N TYR A 214 24.60 -5.41 18.16
CA TYR A 214 24.42 -4.08 17.62
C TYR A 214 24.80 -4.04 16.13
N ILE A 215 23.89 -3.56 15.28
CA ILE A 215 24.06 -3.46 13.83
C ILE A 215 24.04 -1.98 13.45
N PRO A 216 25.19 -1.33 13.22
CA PRO A 216 25.21 0.05 12.74
C PRO A 216 24.74 0.10 11.27
N PHE A 217 24.09 1.19 10.87
CA PHE A 217 23.81 1.46 9.45
C PHE A 217 24.84 2.47 8.96
N ILE A 218 25.88 1.98 8.27
CA ILE A 218 26.99 2.83 7.83
C ILE A 218 26.68 3.42 6.45
N PHE A 219 26.66 4.75 6.38
CA PHE A 219 26.51 5.50 5.14
C PHE A 219 27.59 6.58 5.08
N GLN A 220 28.36 6.62 3.99
CA GLN A 220 29.51 7.51 3.82
C GLN A 220 30.50 7.44 5.01
N GLY A 221 30.76 6.24 5.53
CA GLY A 221 31.71 5.99 6.62
C GLY A 221 31.24 6.42 8.01
N LYS A 222 29.95 6.78 8.21
CA LYS A 222 29.38 7.13 9.51
C LYS A 222 28.13 6.32 9.81
N ASN A 223 27.84 6.05 11.08
CA ASN A 223 26.52 5.56 11.46
C ASN A 223 25.47 6.64 11.18
N TYR A 224 24.60 6.36 10.23
CA TYR A 224 23.64 7.32 9.71
C TYR A 224 22.62 7.76 10.77
N LEU A 225 22.17 6.86 11.64
CA LEU A 225 21.21 7.22 12.70
C LEU A 225 21.83 8.20 13.72
N LEU A 226 23.13 8.10 13.98
CA LEU A 226 23.83 9.07 14.82
C LEU A 226 24.04 10.40 14.10
N LYS A 227 24.35 10.36 12.80
CA LYS A 227 24.49 11.55 11.94
C LYS A 227 23.22 12.40 11.96
N LEU A 228 22.04 11.76 11.82
CA LEU A 228 20.75 12.43 11.75
C LEU A 228 20.52 13.44 12.87
N ARG A 229 20.96 13.12 14.10
CA ARG A 229 20.77 13.99 15.28
C ARG A 229 21.33 15.39 15.09
N ASN A 230 22.44 15.53 14.39
CA ASN A 230 23.19 16.79 14.30
C ASN A 230 23.04 17.47 12.93
N ASP A 231 22.46 16.80 11.93
CA ASP A 231 22.42 17.31 10.55
C ASP A 231 21.65 18.62 10.40
N LEU A 232 20.69 18.88 11.29
CA LEU A 232 19.83 20.07 11.26
C LEU A 232 20.24 21.13 12.30
N ASP A 233 21.30 20.90 13.08
CA ASP A 233 21.73 21.84 14.12
C ASP A 233 22.11 23.22 13.54
N PHE A 234 22.59 23.25 12.28
CA PHE A 234 22.91 24.50 11.60
C PHE A 234 21.70 25.41 11.42
N LEU A 235 20.47 24.87 11.44
CA LEU A 235 19.25 25.66 11.24
C LEU A 235 19.06 26.73 12.32
N LYS A 236 19.56 26.46 13.53
CA LYS A 236 19.53 27.38 14.66
C LYS A 236 20.26 28.70 14.39
N ASP A 237 21.38 28.62 13.68
CA ASP A 237 22.21 29.78 13.32
C ASP A 237 21.99 30.22 11.86
N SER A 238 20.98 29.64 11.19
CA SER A 238 20.66 29.89 9.79
C SER A 238 19.64 31.01 9.60
N GLU A 239 19.37 31.37 8.35
CA GLU A 239 18.32 32.33 8.02
C GLU A 239 16.93 31.82 8.43
N PHE A 240 16.68 30.51 8.35
CA PHE A 240 15.42 29.92 8.79
C PHE A 240 15.05 30.30 10.24
N SER A 241 16.04 30.48 11.12
CA SER A 241 15.83 30.82 12.53
C SER A 241 15.12 32.16 12.75
N LYS A 242 15.08 33.04 11.73
CA LYS A 242 14.35 34.32 11.79
C LYS A 242 12.83 34.14 11.83
N VAL A 243 12.31 33.03 11.30
CA VAL A 243 10.87 32.77 11.21
C VAL A 243 10.44 31.46 11.90
N PHE A 244 11.37 30.51 12.11
CA PHE A 244 11.11 29.24 12.78
C PHE A 244 11.96 29.09 14.07
N ALA A 245 11.45 28.35 15.05
CA ALA A 245 12.17 28.03 16.28
C ALA A 245 12.85 26.66 16.17
N PHE A 246 14.18 26.61 16.25
CA PHE A 246 14.95 25.36 16.26
C PHE A 246 15.62 25.11 17.61
N GLU A 247 15.86 23.84 17.91
CA GLU A 247 16.67 23.38 19.04
C GLU A 247 17.77 22.46 18.53
N ASN A 248 18.85 22.34 19.30
CA ASN A 248 19.90 21.37 18.98
C ASN A 248 19.33 19.95 19.15
N ASN A 249 19.77 19.01 18.32
CA ASN A 249 19.31 17.62 18.35
C ASN A 249 17.80 17.46 18.10
N ASP A 250 17.21 18.25 17.19
CA ASP A 250 15.81 18.12 16.75
C ASP A 250 15.73 17.62 15.30
N PRO A 251 16.13 16.36 15.02
CA PRO A 251 16.15 15.80 13.66
C PRO A 251 14.76 15.71 13.02
N LEU A 252 13.70 15.71 13.84
CA LEU A 252 12.31 15.60 13.40
C LEU A 252 11.60 16.96 13.37
N LEU A 253 12.31 18.06 13.63
CA LEU A 253 11.76 19.40 13.57
C LEU A 253 10.48 19.56 14.42
N ILE A 254 10.44 18.97 15.61
CA ILE A 254 9.28 19.05 16.52
C ILE A 254 9.14 20.48 17.10
N LYS A 255 10.25 21.19 17.28
CA LYS A 255 10.24 22.55 17.86
C LYS A 255 9.69 23.61 16.90
N PRO A 256 10.02 23.58 15.59
CA PRO A 256 9.34 24.41 14.59
C PRO A 256 7.82 24.23 14.50
N SER A 257 7.26 23.17 15.10
CA SER A 257 5.81 22.97 15.24
C SER A 257 5.18 23.77 16.38
N LYS A 258 5.97 24.49 17.19
CA LYS A 258 5.47 25.30 18.31
C LYS A 258 5.66 26.79 17.99
N PRO A 259 4.63 27.63 18.15
CA PRO A 259 4.79 29.08 17.99
C PRO A 259 5.74 29.63 19.07
N ILE A 260 6.59 30.60 18.70
CA ILE A 260 7.57 31.22 19.61
C ILE A 260 6.86 31.95 20.76
N ASN A 261 5.65 32.49 20.49
CA ASN A 261 4.85 33.23 21.46
C ASN A 261 3.52 32.52 21.74
N LYS A 262 3.25 32.20 23.02
CA LYS A 262 1.97 31.67 23.50
C LYS A 262 0.88 32.74 23.39
N LEU A 263 0.19 32.85 22.26
CA LEU A 263 -0.95 33.77 22.09
C LEU A 263 -2.24 33.02 21.72
N LYS A 264 -3.32 33.43 22.38
CA LYS A 264 -4.65 32.79 22.38
C LYS A 264 -5.34 32.83 21.00
N ASP A 265 -6.11 31.79 20.75
CA ASP A 265 -6.50 31.26 19.45
C ASP A 265 -7.45 32.14 18.61
N LYS A 266 -7.23 32.13 17.28
CA LYS A 266 -8.26 32.36 16.26
C LYS A 266 -8.21 31.23 15.23
N LYS A 267 -9.39 30.81 14.76
CA LYS A 267 -9.66 29.67 13.86
C LYS A 267 -8.80 29.65 12.58
N ILE A 268 -8.58 28.43 12.09
CA ILE A 268 -7.33 27.86 11.56
C ILE A 268 -7.53 27.37 10.12
N ASP A 269 -6.54 27.59 9.25
CA ASP A 269 -6.35 26.87 7.98
C ASP A 269 -5.47 25.62 8.20
N SER A 270 -5.77 24.51 7.52
CA SER A 270 -5.39 23.16 7.99
C SER A 270 -3.91 22.77 7.90
N ASN A 271 -3.08 23.43 7.08
CA ASN A 271 -1.74 22.89 6.79
C ASN A 271 -0.58 23.76 7.29
N TYR A 272 -0.72 25.10 7.33
CA TYR A 272 0.35 26.02 7.76
C TYR A 272 -0.21 27.19 8.57
N PHE A 273 0.29 27.36 9.80
CA PHE A 273 -0.12 28.47 10.64
C PHE A 273 0.75 29.68 10.34
N ILE A 274 0.17 30.76 9.79
CA ILE A 274 0.78 32.10 9.84
C ILE A 274 0.14 32.85 11.00
N GLN A 275 0.71 32.70 12.20
CA GLN A 275 0.22 33.40 13.38
C GLN A 275 1.12 34.61 13.66
N HIS A 276 0.61 35.82 13.44
CA HIS A 276 1.34 37.08 13.69
C HIS A 276 2.69 37.20 12.96
N GLY A 277 2.77 36.68 11.73
CA GLY A 277 4.00 36.72 10.91
C GLY A 277 4.99 35.59 11.18
N GLN A 278 4.64 34.61 12.02
CA GLN A 278 5.42 33.39 12.24
C GLN A 278 4.75 32.21 11.53
N VAL A 279 5.56 31.42 10.83
CA VAL A 279 5.11 30.20 10.15
C VAL A 279 5.45 29.00 11.02
N VAL A 280 4.47 28.13 11.26
CA VAL A 280 4.65 26.89 12.04
C VAL A 280 4.64 25.70 11.11
N VAL A 281 5.60 24.79 11.30
CA VAL A 281 5.67 23.53 10.54
C VAL A 281 4.85 22.48 11.28
N SER A 282 3.55 22.45 11.00
CA SER A 282 2.56 21.56 11.63
C SER A 282 3.02 20.10 11.65
N LEU A 283 2.82 19.40 12.77
CA LEU A 283 2.99 17.95 12.87
C LEU A 283 1.59 17.31 12.87
N PRO A 284 1.15 16.71 11.75
CA PRO A 284 -0.12 15.99 11.69
C PRO A 284 -0.23 14.97 12.82
N SER A 285 -1.42 14.83 13.39
CA SER A 285 -1.68 13.88 14.48
C SER A 285 -1.37 12.44 14.09
N SER A 286 -1.55 12.08 12.81
CA SER A 286 -1.18 10.78 12.24
C SER A 286 0.33 10.51 12.25
N LEU A 287 1.17 11.55 12.14
CA LEU A 287 2.63 11.41 12.14
C LEU A 287 3.24 11.47 13.54
N LYS A 288 2.50 11.92 14.55
CA LYS A 288 3.03 12.05 15.91
C LYS A 288 3.51 10.72 16.50
N PRO A 289 2.76 9.60 16.43
CA PRO A 289 3.23 8.32 16.94
C PRO A 289 4.52 7.85 16.23
N LYS A 290 4.62 8.09 14.92
CA LYS A 290 5.82 7.75 14.13
C LYS A 290 7.02 8.61 14.53
N ALA A 291 6.79 9.91 14.76
CA ALA A 291 7.84 10.81 15.22
C ALA A 291 8.34 10.41 16.62
N ASP A 292 7.43 10.14 17.55
CA ASP A 292 7.76 9.69 18.92
C ASP A 292 8.56 8.36 18.88
N TYR A 293 8.17 7.42 18.01
CA TYR A 293 8.91 6.16 17.77
C TYR A 293 10.33 6.41 17.23
N VAL A 294 10.47 7.29 16.24
CA VAL A 294 11.79 7.63 15.66
C VAL A 294 12.68 8.35 16.68
N GLU A 295 12.14 9.26 17.50
CA GLU A 295 12.92 9.88 18.59
C GLU A 295 13.46 8.85 19.57
N ASP A 296 12.67 7.85 19.94
CA ASP A 296 13.11 6.77 20.81
C ASP A 296 14.28 5.96 20.19
N ILE A 297 14.16 5.58 18.91
CA ILE A 297 15.23 4.87 18.18
C ILE A 297 16.52 5.69 18.17
N LEU A 298 16.45 6.98 17.82
CA LEU A 298 17.61 7.87 17.78
C LEU A 298 18.19 8.12 19.19
N GLY A 299 17.34 8.08 20.22
CA GLY A 299 17.72 8.11 21.62
C GLY A 299 18.51 6.87 22.04
N ARG A 300 18.03 5.68 21.66
CA ARG A 300 18.70 4.39 21.94
C ARG A 300 20.04 4.29 21.24
N GLU A 301 20.11 4.61 19.95
CA GLU A 301 21.38 4.61 19.20
C GLU A 301 22.44 5.50 19.84
N HIS A 302 22.04 6.69 20.29
CA HIS A 302 22.97 7.61 20.95
C HIS A 302 23.42 7.13 22.34
N LYS A 303 22.54 6.47 23.10
CA LYS A 303 22.94 5.84 24.38
C LYS A 303 23.98 4.75 24.14
N ILE A 304 23.77 3.90 23.13
CA ILE A 304 24.72 2.84 22.75
C ILE A 304 26.08 3.43 22.37
N ASP A 305 26.09 4.49 21.56
CA ASP A 305 27.33 5.19 21.17
C ASP A 305 28.08 5.82 22.36
N ASN A 306 27.36 6.42 23.32
CA ASN A 306 27.97 7.05 24.50
C ASN A 306 28.47 6.04 25.56
N MET A 307 27.96 4.81 25.55
CA MET A 307 28.25 3.79 26.58
C MET A 307 29.43 2.87 26.21
N MET A 308 30.23 3.26 25.21
CA MET A 308 31.33 2.46 24.65
C MET A 308 32.45 2.12 25.65
N THR A 309 32.23 1.09 26.47
CA THR A 309 33.16 -0.04 26.51
C THR A 309 32.49 -1.23 25.81
N PRO A 310 33.22 -2.04 25.01
CA PRO A 310 32.64 -3.18 24.29
C PRO A 310 31.82 -4.13 25.17
N VAL A 311 32.21 -4.27 26.45
CA VAL A 311 31.55 -5.12 27.45
C VAL A 311 30.16 -4.59 27.83
N GLN A 312 30.01 -3.27 27.97
CA GLN A 312 28.73 -2.65 28.36
C GLN A 312 27.71 -2.63 27.21
N ILE A 313 28.18 -2.59 25.96
CA ILE A 313 27.31 -2.67 24.77
C ILE A 313 26.62 -4.03 24.73
N GLU A 314 27.35 -5.11 25.01
CA GLU A 314 26.82 -6.47 25.00
C GLU A 314 25.80 -6.70 26.13
N GLU A 315 26.12 -6.26 27.36
CA GLU A 315 25.21 -6.36 28.51
C GLU A 315 23.90 -5.59 28.29
N MET A 316 23.97 -4.37 27.75
CA MET A 316 22.81 -3.49 27.67
C MET A 316 21.95 -3.75 26.44
N SER A 317 22.57 -4.17 25.34
CA SER A 317 21.83 -4.61 24.17
C SER A 317 21.03 -5.88 24.55
N ASN A 318 21.58 -6.77 25.39
CA ASN A 318 20.82 -7.92 25.92
C ASN A 318 19.61 -7.47 26.73
N VAL A 319 19.75 -6.47 27.61
CA VAL A 319 18.61 -5.91 28.37
C VAL A 319 17.55 -5.29 27.47
N ILE A 320 17.94 -4.51 26.44
CA ILE A 320 16.96 -3.88 25.53
C ILE A 320 16.19 -4.94 24.73
N TYR A 321 16.87 -6.00 24.28
CA TYR A 321 16.22 -7.10 23.57
C TYR A 321 15.41 -8.01 24.50
N GLU A 322 15.87 -8.27 25.72
CA GLU A 322 15.10 -8.97 26.76
C GLU A 322 13.86 -8.19 27.15
N GLU A 323 13.90 -6.87 27.31
CA GLU A 323 12.70 -6.05 27.59
C GLU A 323 11.69 -6.09 26.43
N MET A 324 12.16 -6.02 25.18
CA MET A 324 11.30 -6.15 23.99
C MET A 324 10.68 -7.56 23.90
N TYR A 325 11.38 -8.59 24.37
CA TYR A 325 10.98 -10.00 24.20
C TYR A 325 10.23 -10.57 25.40
N GLU A 326 10.51 -10.13 26.64
CA GLU A 326 9.73 -10.47 27.82
C GLU A 326 8.29 -9.99 27.68
N GLU A 327 8.06 -8.82 27.07
CA GLU A 327 6.71 -8.35 26.77
C GLU A 327 5.99 -9.27 25.77
N GLU A 328 6.69 -9.84 24.79
CA GLU A 328 6.12 -10.72 23.76
C GLU A 328 5.95 -12.18 24.24
N ILE A 329 6.93 -12.72 24.98
CA ILE A 329 6.92 -14.08 25.54
C ILE A 329 5.98 -14.21 26.73
N THR A 330 5.93 -13.23 27.66
CA THR A 330 5.03 -13.32 28.82
C THR A 330 3.58 -13.37 28.35
N ASN A 331 3.26 -12.61 27.29
CA ASN A 331 1.97 -12.69 26.60
C ASN A 331 1.73 -14.06 25.92
N HIS A 332 2.76 -14.79 25.49
CA HIS A 332 2.62 -16.09 24.82
C HIS A 332 2.58 -17.28 25.79
N VAL A 333 3.35 -17.25 26.88
CA VAL A 333 3.45 -18.32 27.90
C VAL A 333 2.25 -18.35 28.84
N ASP A 334 1.73 -17.19 29.25
CA ASP A 334 0.48 -17.11 30.01
C ASP A 334 -0.73 -17.66 29.22
N ASN A 335 -0.66 -17.58 27.89
CA ASN A 335 -1.64 -18.19 26.99
C ASN A 335 -1.47 -19.72 26.85
N LEU A 336 -0.26 -20.27 27.00
CA LEU A 336 0.00 -21.70 26.85
C LEU A 336 -0.26 -22.49 28.14
N VAL A 337 0.17 -21.98 29.29
CA VAL A 337 0.08 -22.66 30.60
C VAL A 337 -1.38 -22.79 31.07
N ASN A 338 -2.24 -21.84 30.72
CA ASN A 338 -3.66 -21.91 31.04
C ASN A 338 -4.45 -22.88 30.13
N ASN A 339 -3.86 -23.36 29.03
CA ASN A 339 -4.56 -24.12 27.98
C ASN A 339 -4.27 -25.63 27.96
N THR A 340 -3.37 -26.17 28.78
CA THR A 340 -2.85 -27.56 28.60
C THR A 340 -3.09 -28.56 29.75
N ARG A 341 -4.00 -28.33 30.70
CA ARG A 341 -4.36 -29.36 31.70
C ARG A 341 -5.55 -30.24 31.20
N PRO A 342 -5.36 -31.50 30.76
CA PRO A 342 -6.43 -32.28 30.12
C PRO A 342 -7.27 -33.07 31.14
N GLN A 343 -8.60 -32.95 31.09
CA GLN A 343 -9.58 -33.73 31.87
C GLN A 343 -10.59 -34.53 31.00
N VAL A 344 -10.36 -34.66 29.69
CA VAL A 344 -11.47 -34.92 28.73
C VAL A 344 -11.64 -36.38 28.28
N ILE A 345 -10.70 -37.29 28.55
CA ILE A 345 -10.79 -38.65 28.00
C ILE A 345 -11.81 -39.55 28.75
N ASP A 346 -12.12 -39.28 30.02
CA ASP A 346 -13.03 -40.15 30.80
C ASP A 346 -14.54 -39.87 30.53
N GLY A 347 -14.92 -38.69 30.03
CA GLY A 347 -16.33 -38.28 29.99
C GLY A 347 -17.14 -38.70 28.76
N VAL A 348 -16.50 -39.02 27.63
CA VAL A 348 -17.18 -39.36 26.36
C VAL A 348 -17.50 -40.85 26.29
N PHE A 349 -16.64 -41.69 26.87
CA PHE A 349 -16.83 -43.14 26.88
C PHE A 349 -18.00 -43.57 27.76
N ASP A 350 -18.17 -42.90 28.92
CA ASP A 350 -19.25 -43.19 29.87
C ASP A 350 -20.64 -42.83 29.31
N LYS A 351 -20.77 -41.74 28.54
CA LYS A 351 -22.06 -41.34 27.94
C LYS A 351 -22.57 -42.30 26.87
N ILE A 352 -21.66 -42.84 26.05
CA ILE A 352 -22.02 -43.78 24.97
C ILE A 352 -22.42 -45.14 25.59
N MET A 353 -21.73 -45.56 26.64
CA MET A 353 -22.06 -46.78 27.38
C MET A 353 -23.43 -46.67 28.09
N ASP A 354 -23.74 -45.52 28.67
CA ASP A 354 -25.00 -45.29 29.38
C ASP A 354 -26.23 -45.30 28.45
N GLU A 355 -26.14 -44.73 27.24
CA GLU A 355 -27.25 -44.75 26.27
C GLU A 355 -27.48 -46.16 25.69
N MET A 356 -26.42 -46.91 25.39
CA MET A 356 -26.55 -48.30 24.93
C MET A 356 -27.14 -49.21 26.00
N LEU A 357 -26.73 -49.07 27.26
CA LEU A 357 -27.27 -49.82 28.40
C LEU A 357 -28.76 -49.52 28.62
N LEU A 358 -29.19 -48.28 28.41
CA LEU A 358 -30.58 -47.87 28.62
C LEU A 358 -31.52 -48.48 27.57
N GLU A 359 -31.09 -48.55 26.31
CA GLU A 359 -31.90 -49.12 25.23
C GLU A 359 -31.93 -50.65 25.30
N MET A 360 -30.80 -51.30 25.62
CA MET A 360 -30.74 -52.74 25.91
C MET A 360 -31.68 -53.14 27.05
N CYS A 361 -31.75 -52.34 28.12
CA CYS A 361 -32.66 -52.61 29.24
C CYS A 361 -34.13 -52.53 28.81
N LYS A 362 -34.52 -51.62 27.92
CA LYS A 362 -35.91 -51.49 27.45
C LYS A 362 -36.35 -52.70 26.63
N ASP A 363 -35.47 -53.23 25.79
CA ASP A 363 -35.79 -54.35 24.91
C ASP A 363 -35.77 -55.70 25.65
N VAL A 364 -34.83 -55.91 26.56
CA VAL A 364 -34.83 -57.10 27.46
C VAL A 364 -36.05 -57.10 28.38
N ILE A 365 -36.53 -55.93 28.82
CA ILE A 365 -37.78 -55.81 29.59
C ILE A 365 -39.01 -56.10 28.73
N LYS A 366 -38.97 -55.80 27.42
CA LYS A 366 -40.05 -56.12 26.47
C LYS A 366 -40.09 -57.61 26.14
N GLU A 367 -38.95 -58.26 25.93
CA GLU A 367 -38.85 -59.70 25.68
C GLU A 367 -39.17 -60.54 26.93
N ASN A 368 -38.70 -60.14 28.12
CA ASN A 368 -39.07 -60.83 29.37
C ASN A 368 -40.55 -60.67 29.75
N LYS A 369 -41.22 -59.61 29.29
CA LYS A 369 -42.69 -59.51 29.40
C LYS A 369 -43.41 -60.47 28.45
N MET A 370 -42.77 -60.92 27.36
CA MET A 370 -43.32 -61.97 26.49
C MET A 370 -42.97 -63.40 26.95
N GLN A 371 -41.87 -63.61 27.68
CA GLN A 371 -41.45 -64.93 28.18
C GLN A 371 -41.96 -65.31 29.58
N LYS A 372 -43.07 -64.73 30.04
CA LYS A 372 -43.87 -65.32 31.13
C LYS A 372 -44.68 -66.53 30.64
N ILE A 373 -44.02 -67.52 30.02
CA ILE A 373 -44.50 -68.89 29.84
C ILE A 373 -43.32 -69.83 30.14
N LYS A 374 -43.29 -70.28 31.40
CA LYS A 374 -42.65 -71.47 31.98
C LYS A 374 -41.41 -72.08 31.29
N GLY A 375 -40.31 -72.13 32.04
CA GLY A 375 -39.36 -73.25 32.04
C GLY A 375 -37.91 -72.81 31.94
N ASN A 376 -37.10 -73.25 32.92
CA ASN A 376 -35.65 -73.09 33.04
C ASN A 376 -34.91 -73.04 31.69
N ASP A 377 -34.16 -71.97 31.44
CA ASP A 377 -32.89 -72.03 30.71
C ASP A 377 -32.13 -70.69 30.81
N ASP A 378 -31.28 -70.56 31.84
CA ASP A 378 -30.38 -69.41 32.08
C ASP A 378 -29.25 -69.25 31.03
N LYS A 379 -29.24 -70.07 29.97
CA LYS A 379 -28.22 -70.04 28.89
C LYS A 379 -28.71 -69.47 27.56
N ILE A 380 -30.02 -69.28 27.38
CA ILE A 380 -30.59 -68.85 26.08
C ILE A 380 -30.58 -67.31 25.95
N VAL A 381 -30.64 -66.58 27.06
CA VAL A 381 -30.74 -65.11 27.08
C VAL A 381 -29.49 -64.41 26.50
N PRO A 382 -28.24 -64.81 26.81
CA PRO A 382 -27.06 -64.14 26.27
C PRO A 382 -26.93 -64.28 24.74
N GLU A 383 -27.25 -65.46 24.21
CA GLU A 383 -27.12 -65.76 22.77
C GLU A 383 -28.15 -64.99 21.92
N ILE A 384 -29.37 -64.83 22.46
CA ILE A 384 -30.42 -64.01 21.81
C ILE A 384 -30.03 -62.54 21.83
N VAL A 385 -29.58 -62.01 22.97
CA VAL A 385 -29.16 -60.61 23.12
C VAL A 385 -27.97 -60.28 22.22
N GLU A 386 -26.97 -61.16 22.15
CA GLU A 386 -25.80 -60.96 21.28
C GLU A 386 -26.21 -60.98 19.79
N SER A 387 -27.08 -61.91 19.39
CA SER A 387 -27.56 -61.98 18.00
C SER A 387 -28.41 -60.76 17.59
N PHE A 388 -29.12 -60.15 18.54
CA PHE A 388 -29.92 -58.95 18.30
C PHE A 388 -29.06 -57.69 18.23
N VAL A 389 -28.11 -57.53 19.17
CA VAL A 389 -27.16 -56.41 19.19
C VAL A 389 -26.35 -56.40 17.90
N ASN A 390 -25.80 -57.55 17.48
CA ASN A 390 -25.03 -57.63 16.24
C ASN A 390 -25.87 -57.27 15.01
N ARG A 391 -27.15 -57.70 14.96
CA ARG A 391 -28.04 -57.40 13.84
C ARG A 391 -28.44 -55.92 13.78
N GLU A 392 -28.66 -55.28 14.92
CA GLU A 392 -29.00 -53.86 14.98
C GLU A 392 -27.78 -52.97 14.69
N VAL A 393 -26.60 -53.35 15.19
CA VAL A 393 -25.32 -52.71 14.83
C VAL A 393 -25.07 -52.80 13.33
N ASP A 394 -25.23 -53.98 12.72
CA ASP A 394 -25.08 -54.16 11.28
C ASP A 394 -26.09 -53.33 10.47
N ARG A 395 -27.34 -53.23 10.96
CA ARG A 395 -28.38 -52.40 10.32
C ARG A 395 -28.00 -50.92 10.33
N GLN A 396 -27.56 -50.40 11.48
CA GLN A 396 -27.15 -49.00 11.59
C GLN A 396 -25.88 -48.71 10.80
N LEU A 397 -24.91 -49.63 10.78
CA LEU A 397 -23.73 -49.53 9.92
C LEU A 397 -24.12 -49.45 8.44
N GLN A 398 -25.06 -50.28 7.97
CA GLN A 398 -25.52 -50.22 6.58
C GLN A 398 -26.25 -48.91 6.24
N GLU A 399 -27.03 -48.35 7.17
CA GLU A 399 -27.68 -47.06 6.99
C GLU A 399 -26.65 -45.91 6.92
N ILE A 400 -25.66 -45.91 7.80
CA ILE A 400 -24.56 -44.93 7.80
C ILE A 400 -23.76 -45.01 6.48
N VAL A 401 -23.39 -46.21 6.05
CA VAL A 401 -22.65 -46.41 4.78
C VAL A 401 -23.48 -45.93 3.58
N LYS A 402 -24.79 -46.16 3.59
CA LYS A 402 -25.70 -45.72 2.51
C LYS A 402 -25.87 -44.21 2.49
N GLU A 403 -25.92 -43.54 3.65
CA GLU A 403 -25.96 -42.08 3.72
C GLU A 403 -24.63 -41.47 3.30
N GLN A 404 -23.50 -42.02 3.74
CA GLN A 404 -22.17 -41.57 3.32
C GLN A 404 -21.99 -41.70 1.80
N ALA A 405 -22.46 -42.78 1.19
CA ALA A 405 -22.41 -42.95 -0.27
C ALA A 405 -23.25 -41.90 -1.01
N LYS A 406 -24.43 -41.54 -0.49
CA LYS A 406 -25.27 -40.47 -1.08
C LYS A 406 -24.64 -39.09 -0.93
N MET A 407 -24.02 -38.80 0.22
CA MET A 407 -23.30 -37.55 0.42
C MET A 407 -22.13 -37.44 -0.54
N LEU A 408 -21.35 -38.50 -0.71
CA LEU A 408 -20.22 -38.54 -1.64
C LEU A 408 -20.66 -38.37 -3.11
N GLU A 409 -21.80 -38.93 -3.50
CA GLU A 409 -22.32 -38.76 -4.87
C GLU A 409 -22.85 -37.34 -5.12
N LYS A 410 -23.46 -36.72 -4.11
CA LYS A 410 -23.88 -35.31 -4.17
C LYS A 410 -22.66 -34.39 -4.28
N GLU A 411 -21.65 -34.61 -3.44
CA GLU A 411 -20.39 -33.85 -3.45
C GLU A 411 -19.69 -33.94 -4.82
N LYS A 412 -19.66 -35.11 -5.45
CA LYS A 412 -19.12 -35.26 -6.81
C LYS A 412 -19.86 -34.42 -7.86
N LYS A 413 -21.20 -34.33 -7.77
CA LYS A 413 -22.00 -33.51 -8.69
C LYS A 413 -21.78 -32.02 -8.44
N ASP A 414 -21.73 -31.61 -7.18
CA ASP A 414 -21.51 -30.22 -6.79
C ASP A 414 -20.09 -29.76 -7.22
N ASN A 415 -19.08 -30.60 -7.06
CA ASN A 415 -17.72 -30.34 -7.56
C ASN A 415 -17.68 -30.23 -9.09
N GLN A 416 -18.42 -31.07 -9.82
CA GLN A 416 -18.46 -31.01 -11.28
C GLN A 416 -19.13 -29.72 -11.80
N ILE A 417 -20.15 -29.22 -11.09
CA ILE A 417 -20.79 -27.93 -11.39
C ILE A 417 -19.82 -26.77 -11.06
N ARG A 418 -19.09 -26.87 -9.94
CA ARG A 418 -18.08 -25.88 -9.55
C ARG A 418 -16.97 -25.77 -10.59
N GLU A 419 -16.44 -26.90 -11.07
CA GLU A 419 -15.44 -26.92 -12.14
C GLU A 419 -15.93 -26.27 -13.45
N GLN A 420 -17.22 -26.40 -13.78
CA GLN A 420 -17.80 -25.75 -14.96
C GLN A 420 -17.91 -24.23 -14.79
N ARG A 421 -18.32 -23.75 -13.61
CA ARG A 421 -18.40 -22.30 -13.33
C ARG A 421 -17.03 -21.64 -13.35
N VAL A 422 -16.04 -22.24 -12.69
CA VAL A 422 -14.66 -21.73 -12.69
C VAL A 422 -14.10 -21.64 -14.11
N LYS A 423 -14.41 -22.62 -14.99
CA LYS A 423 -14.01 -22.55 -16.41
C LYS A 423 -14.67 -21.39 -17.17
N GLU A 424 -15.93 -21.08 -16.86
CA GLU A 424 -16.66 -19.99 -17.51
C GLU A 424 -16.20 -18.61 -16.99
N GLU A 425 -15.94 -18.48 -15.69
CA GLU A 425 -15.38 -17.29 -15.06
C GLU A 425 -13.97 -16.99 -15.58
N ASN A 426 -13.08 -18.00 -15.63
CA ASN A 426 -11.74 -17.83 -16.19
C ASN A 426 -11.79 -17.41 -17.67
N LEU A 427 -12.76 -17.89 -18.44
CA LEU A 427 -12.95 -17.47 -19.83
C LEU A 427 -13.39 -16.00 -19.92
N ASN A 428 -14.21 -15.52 -18.99
CA ASN A 428 -14.65 -14.14 -18.94
C ASN A 428 -13.53 -13.19 -18.49
N ILE A 429 -12.74 -13.58 -17.48
CA ILE A 429 -11.56 -12.83 -17.02
C ILE A 429 -10.54 -12.71 -18.16
N ALA A 430 -10.26 -13.81 -18.88
CA ALA A 430 -9.36 -13.78 -20.03
C ALA A 430 -9.83 -12.82 -21.12
N ARG A 431 -11.14 -12.71 -21.36
CA ARG A 431 -11.71 -11.71 -22.30
C ARG A 431 -11.54 -10.28 -21.80
N MET A 432 -11.70 -10.03 -20.50
CA MET A 432 -11.50 -8.70 -19.92
C MET A 432 -10.04 -8.25 -20.05
N ILE A 433 -9.10 -9.10 -19.64
CA ILE A 433 -7.66 -8.83 -19.75
C ILE A 433 -7.26 -8.58 -21.21
N TYR A 434 -7.76 -9.39 -22.15
CA TYR A 434 -7.51 -9.18 -23.58
C TYR A 434 -8.00 -7.80 -24.05
N ASN A 435 -9.20 -7.39 -23.65
CA ASN A 435 -9.75 -6.09 -24.06
C ASN A 435 -8.99 -4.91 -23.45
N GLU A 436 -8.53 -5.02 -22.20
CA GLU A 436 -7.74 -3.99 -21.52
C GLU A 436 -6.37 -3.82 -22.19
N LEU A 437 -5.64 -4.93 -22.39
CA LEU A 437 -4.35 -4.92 -23.10
C LEU A 437 -4.48 -4.41 -24.55
N PHE A 438 -5.59 -4.74 -25.23
CA PHE A 438 -5.87 -4.23 -26.56
C PHE A 438 -6.06 -2.71 -26.56
N ASN A 439 -6.76 -2.15 -25.57
CA ASN A 439 -6.95 -0.71 -25.45
C ASN A 439 -5.65 0.02 -25.14
N ASP A 440 -4.83 -0.52 -24.22
CA ASP A 440 -3.51 0.04 -23.89
C ASP A 440 -2.59 0.04 -25.11
N LEU A 441 -2.60 -1.04 -25.91
CA LEU A 441 -1.82 -1.11 -27.14
C LEU A 441 -2.28 -0.07 -28.16
N VAL A 442 -3.60 0.14 -28.31
CA VAL A 442 -4.15 1.18 -29.18
C VAL A 442 -3.73 2.58 -28.71
N GLU A 443 -3.71 2.83 -27.40
CA GLU A 443 -3.26 4.09 -26.82
C GLU A 443 -1.78 4.34 -27.10
N ILE A 444 -0.91 3.37 -26.81
CA ILE A 444 0.55 3.46 -27.07
C ILE A 444 0.83 3.70 -28.56
N MET A 445 0.15 2.97 -29.45
CA MET A 445 0.30 3.16 -30.90
C MET A 445 -0.17 4.56 -31.34
N SER A 446 -1.23 5.09 -30.71
CA SER A 446 -1.73 6.44 -31.00
C SER A 446 -0.74 7.52 -30.54
N GLU A 447 -0.11 7.36 -29.38
CA GLU A 447 0.89 8.28 -28.84
C GLU A 447 2.18 8.28 -29.64
N GLN A 448 2.67 7.09 -30.03
CA GLN A 448 3.84 6.95 -30.91
C GLN A 448 3.57 7.61 -32.27
N THR A 449 2.39 7.38 -32.84
CA THR A 449 1.99 8.02 -34.10
C THR A 449 1.91 9.55 -33.95
N LEU A 450 1.38 10.06 -32.83
CA LEU A 450 1.33 11.50 -32.53
C LEU A 450 2.74 12.11 -32.39
N SER A 451 3.64 11.39 -31.71
CA SER A 451 5.05 11.75 -31.52
C SER A 451 5.79 11.88 -32.85
N GLU A 452 5.62 10.91 -33.75
CA GLU A 452 6.21 10.92 -35.08
C GLU A 452 5.65 12.06 -35.94
N ILE A 453 4.33 12.28 -35.93
CA ILE A 453 3.68 13.41 -36.61
C ILE A 453 4.22 14.75 -36.10
N ASN A 454 4.38 14.91 -34.78
CA ASN A 454 4.92 16.12 -34.16
C ASN A 454 6.39 16.36 -34.55
N THR A 455 7.18 15.30 -34.66
CA THR A 455 8.58 15.38 -35.09
C THR A 455 8.67 15.78 -36.56
N GLN A 456 7.84 15.20 -37.42
CA GLN A 456 7.73 15.58 -38.83
C GLN A 456 7.23 17.02 -39.00
N HIS A 457 6.29 17.48 -38.17
CA HIS A 457 5.83 18.87 -38.17
C HIS A 457 6.94 19.86 -37.78
N LYS A 458 7.71 19.55 -36.72
CA LYS A 458 8.87 20.37 -36.33
C LYS A 458 9.93 20.45 -37.43
N GLU A 459 10.17 19.34 -38.14
CA GLU A 459 11.11 19.33 -39.26
C GLU A 459 10.58 20.10 -40.48
N ALA A 460 9.28 20.00 -40.77
CA ALA A 460 8.62 20.79 -41.81
C ALA A 460 8.66 22.29 -41.50
N ASP A 461 8.42 22.69 -40.26
CA ASP A 461 8.51 24.08 -39.81
C ASP A 461 9.93 24.62 -39.92
N LYS A 462 10.94 23.80 -39.58
CA LYS A 462 12.36 24.14 -39.78
C LYS A 462 12.67 24.36 -41.27
N LYS A 463 12.23 23.46 -42.15
CA LYS A 463 12.42 23.60 -43.61
C LYS A 463 11.70 24.84 -44.15
N MET A 464 10.48 25.12 -43.69
CA MET A 464 9.73 26.34 -44.05
C MET A 464 10.42 27.62 -43.58
N PHE A 465 11.03 27.61 -42.40
CA PHE A 465 11.84 28.73 -41.91
C PHE A 465 13.08 28.97 -42.77
N GLU A 466 13.80 27.90 -43.14
CA GLU A 466 14.96 27.99 -44.04
C GLU A 466 14.57 28.52 -45.43
N ILE A 467 13.44 28.07 -45.99
CA ILE A 467 12.89 28.59 -47.26
C ILE A 467 12.55 30.08 -47.15
N ARG A 468 11.90 30.52 -46.07
CA ARG A 468 11.59 31.95 -45.85
C ARG A 468 12.87 32.79 -45.78
N LYS A 469 13.87 32.31 -45.04
CA LYS A 469 15.17 32.99 -44.93
C LYS A 469 15.90 33.06 -46.27
N ALA A 470 15.85 31.99 -47.07
CA ALA A 470 16.43 31.99 -48.42
C ALA A 470 15.72 32.98 -49.35
N LYS A 471 14.38 33.06 -49.27
CA LYS A 471 13.58 34.02 -50.03
C LYS A 471 13.91 35.48 -49.65
N GLU A 472 13.97 35.78 -48.35
CA GLU A 472 14.34 37.10 -47.84
C GLU A 472 15.75 37.50 -48.30
N ASN A 473 16.71 36.58 -48.25
CA ASN A 473 18.05 36.81 -48.76
C ASN A 473 18.07 37.07 -50.28
N ALA A 474 17.24 36.38 -51.05
CA ALA A 474 17.11 36.60 -52.49
C ALA A 474 16.51 37.98 -52.80
N GLU A 475 15.47 38.40 -52.06
CA GLU A 475 14.87 39.74 -52.18
C GLU A 475 15.87 40.84 -51.81
N ILE A 476 16.69 40.63 -50.78
CA ILE A 476 17.78 41.55 -50.41
C ILE A 476 18.84 41.62 -51.52
N ALA A 477 19.27 40.48 -52.06
CA ALA A 477 20.25 40.44 -53.15
C ALA A 477 19.74 41.12 -54.42
N GLU A 478 18.46 40.95 -54.75
CA GLU A 478 17.80 41.62 -55.86
C GLU A 478 17.73 43.14 -55.63
N ARG A 479 17.40 43.59 -54.43
CA ARG A 479 17.43 45.02 -54.08
C ARG A 479 18.83 45.61 -54.23
N ILE A 480 19.87 44.94 -53.71
CA ILE A 480 21.27 45.36 -53.86
C ILE A 480 21.67 45.45 -55.34
N LYS A 481 21.29 44.44 -56.14
CA LYS A 481 21.54 44.43 -57.58
C LYS A 481 20.87 45.62 -58.28
N ASN A 482 19.63 45.92 -57.92
CA ASN A 482 18.88 47.05 -58.49
C ASN A 482 19.48 48.39 -58.08
N ASP A 483 19.85 48.56 -56.81
CA ASP A 483 20.53 49.77 -56.31
C ASP A 483 21.86 49.99 -57.05
N TYR A 484 22.65 48.93 -57.26
CA TYR A 484 23.90 48.98 -58.01
C TYR A 484 23.69 49.28 -59.50
N LEU A 485 22.66 48.70 -60.14
CA LEU A 485 22.27 49.01 -61.51
C LEU A 485 21.83 50.47 -61.65
N GLU A 486 21.11 51.01 -60.66
CA GLU A 486 20.68 52.41 -60.65
C GLU A 486 21.88 53.36 -60.52
N GLU A 487 22.87 53.00 -59.71
CA GLU A 487 24.12 53.75 -59.56
C GLU A 487 24.96 53.73 -60.86
N ILE A 488 25.09 52.55 -61.49
CA ILE A 488 25.71 52.40 -62.81
C ILE A 488 24.98 53.25 -63.85
N LEU A 489 23.64 53.19 -63.90
CA LEU A 489 22.83 53.99 -64.82
C LEU A 489 23.03 55.48 -64.58
N LYS A 490 23.05 55.94 -63.32
CA LYS A 490 23.36 57.35 -63.00
C LYS A 490 24.74 57.78 -63.48
N SER A 491 25.73 56.88 -63.48
CA SER A 491 27.07 57.18 -63.98
C SER A 491 27.17 57.14 -65.51
N LEU A 492 26.42 56.25 -66.17
CA LEU A 492 26.41 56.05 -67.62
C LEU A 492 25.50 57.03 -68.36
N ILE A 493 24.37 57.46 -67.78
CA ILE A 493 23.42 58.40 -68.41
C ILE A 493 24.12 59.69 -68.89
N PRO A 494 25.06 60.31 -68.15
CA PRO A 494 25.85 61.44 -68.63
C PRO A 494 26.78 61.11 -69.80
N GLU A 495 27.37 59.90 -69.85
CA GLU A 495 28.23 59.44 -70.96
C GLU A 495 27.41 59.08 -72.22
N ILE A 496 26.25 58.44 -72.02
CA ILE A 496 25.29 58.14 -73.07
C ILE A 496 24.70 59.45 -73.61
N ALA A 497 24.36 60.42 -72.75
CA ALA A 497 23.93 61.75 -73.19
C ALA A 497 25.01 62.52 -73.96
N LYS A 498 26.29 62.26 -73.68
CA LYS A 498 27.44 62.79 -74.46
C LYS A 498 27.57 62.14 -75.84
N THR A 499 27.16 60.88 -76.00
CA THR A 499 27.24 60.13 -77.26
C THR A 499 25.95 60.18 -78.09
N THR A 500 24.81 60.51 -77.46
CA THR A 500 23.48 60.54 -78.10
C THR A 500 22.99 61.96 -78.42
N TYR A 501 23.89 62.84 -78.90
CA TYR A 501 23.52 63.99 -79.74
C TYR A 501 23.28 63.57 -81.21
N ILE A 502 23.26 62.26 -81.50
CA ILE A 502 22.90 61.72 -82.81
C ILE A 502 21.99 60.50 -82.60
N ASN A 503 20.81 60.55 -83.24
CA ASN A 503 19.81 59.48 -83.48
C ASN A 503 18.63 59.29 -82.49
N GLU A 504 17.53 59.98 -82.81
CA GLU A 504 16.19 59.98 -82.18
C GLU A 504 15.28 58.78 -82.56
N GLN A 505 15.79 57.68 -83.13
CA GLN A 505 14.93 56.58 -83.65
C GLN A 505 14.94 55.28 -82.83
N ASN A 506 15.79 55.12 -81.81
CA ASN A 506 15.93 53.83 -81.08
C ASN A 506 15.17 53.73 -79.75
N THR A 507 14.51 54.79 -79.29
CA THR A 507 13.84 54.81 -77.98
C THR A 507 12.55 53.97 -77.93
N LYS A 508 11.85 53.83 -79.06
CA LYS A 508 10.57 53.07 -79.13
C LYS A 508 10.73 51.55 -79.11
N ILE A 509 11.85 51.02 -79.60
CA ILE A 509 12.10 49.56 -79.65
C ILE A 509 12.45 49.03 -78.26
N THR A 510 13.12 49.85 -77.45
CA THR A 510 13.60 49.47 -76.11
C THR A 510 12.46 49.40 -75.09
N GLU A 511 11.48 50.29 -75.16
CA GLU A 511 10.27 50.23 -74.32
C GLU A 511 9.37 49.02 -74.64
N GLN A 512 9.31 48.62 -75.91
CA GLN A 512 8.48 47.49 -76.34
C GLN A 512 9.07 46.14 -75.89
N LEU A 513 10.39 45.99 -75.95
CA LEU A 513 11.11 44.80 -75.44
C LEU A 513 11.03 44.68 -73.91
N TYR A 514 11.01 45.79 -73.17
CA TYR A 514 10.88 45.78 -71.71
C TYR A 514 9.49 45.32 -71.25
N LEU A 515 8.43 45.70 -71.97
CA LEU A 515 7.04 45.26 -71.69
C LEU A 515 6.78 43.79 -72.06
N GLU A 516 7.43 43.26 -73.11
CA GLU A 516 7.37 41.83 -73.43
C GLU A 516 8.12 40.97 -72.40
N LEU A 517 9.27 41.44 -71.90
CA LEU A 517 10.03 40.74 -70.86
C LEU A 517 9.26 40.66 -69.54
N LEU A 518 8.63 41.76 -69.13
CA LEU A 518 7.83 41.85 -67.88
C LEU A 518 6.60 40.92 -67.92
N ASN A 519 5.95 40.78 -69.08
CA ASN A 519 4.80 39.88 -69.26
C ASN A 519 5.19 38.40 -69.33
N SER A 520 6.44 38.05 -69.68
CA SER A 520 6.93 36.66 -69.63
C SER A 520 7.29 36.17 -68.22
N LEU A 521 7.56 37.10 -67.29
CA LEU A 521 8.00 36.83 -65.92
C LEU A 521 6.84 36.58 -64.94
N ILE A 522 5.62 36.99 -65.29
CA ILE A 522 4.38 36.70 -64.55
C ILE A 522 3.78 35.40 -65.11
N ASN A 523 4.45 34.27 -64.86
CA ASN A 523 3.94 32.96 -65.30
C ASN A 523 3.04 32.32 -64.23
N GLN A 524 1.77 32.09 -64.59
CA GLN A 524 0.76 31.35 -63.82
C GLN A 524 1.12 29.88 -63.54
N ASN A 525 2.18 29.33 -64.16
CA ASN A 525 2.58 27.92 -64.00
C ASN A 525 3.01 27.52 -62.57
N ALA A 526 3.60 28.43 -61.80
CA ALA A 526 4.13 28.08 -60.48
C ALA A 526 3.03 27.85 -59.41
N LEU A 527 1.84 28.42 -59.61
CA LEU A 527 0.73 28.29 -58.66
C LEU A 527 -0.05 26.99 -58.87
N ASP A 528 -0.18 26.55 -60.13
CA ASP A 528 -0.87 25.31 -60.48
C ASP A 528 -0.02 24.06 -60.17
N GLU A 529 1.30 24.14 -60.35
CA GLU A 529 2.23 23.07 -59.91
C GLU A 529 2.23 22.91 -58.38
N LEU A 530 2.19 24.00 -57.62
CA LEU A 530 2.16 23.96 -56.15
C LEU A 530 0.86 23.30 -55.62
N ASN A 531 -0.27 23.53 -56.29
CA ASN A 531 -1.56 22.96 -55.91
C ASN A 531 -1.67 21.48 -56.32
N ALA A 532 -1.07 21.08 -57.45
CA ALA A 532 -0.98 19.69 -57.87
C ALA A 532 -0.09 18.86 -56.93
N ILE A 533 1.03 19.41 -56.45
CA ILE A 533 1.93 18.75 -55.49
C ILE A 533 1.23 18.53 -54.15
N LYS A 534 0.50 19.53 -53.63
CA LYS A 534 -0.25 19.40 -52.36
C LYS A 534 -1.34 18.33 -52.41
N LYS A 535 -2.02 18.18 -53.55
CA LYS A 535 -3.03 17.14 -53.75
C LYS A 535 -2.39 15.74 -53.82
N ALA A 536 -1.29 15.60 -54.55
CA ALA A 536 -0.55 14.34 -54.65
C ALA A 536 0.07 13.87 -53.32
N GLU A 537 0.52 14.80 -52.45
CA GLU A 537 0.99 14.47 -51.10
C GLU A 537 -0.13 14.02 -50.16
N SER A 538 -1.32 14.64 -50.25
CA SER A 538 -2.50 14.23 -49.48
C SER A 538 -2.92 12.79 -49.84
N ASP A 539 -2.96 12.48 -51.14
CA ASP A 539 -3.39 11.17 -51.62
C ASP A 539 -2.37 10.08 -51.24
N LYS A 540 -1.06 10.38 -51.33
CA LYS A 540 0.01 9.46 -50.88
C LYS A 540 0.02 9.21 -49.37
N LYS A 541 -0.28 10.23 -48.54
CA LYS A 541 -0.41 10.05 -47.09
C LYS A 541 -1.58 9.12 -46.71
N SER A 542 -2.69 9.20 -47.45
CA SER A 542 -3.86 8.33 -47.19
C SER A 542 -3.59 6.86 -47.58
N ALA A 543 -2.93 6.62 -48.72
CA ALA A 543 -2.58 5.29 -49.19
C ALA A 543 -1.51 4.64 -48.29
N PHE A 544 -0.48 5.38 -47.90
CA PHE A 544 0.57 4.90 -47.00
C PHE A 544 0.03 4.53 -45.61
N LYS A 545 -0.95 5.29 -45.08
CA LYS A 545 -1.56 5.00 -43.77
C LYS A 545 -2.33 3.68 -43.77
N ASN A 546 -3.02 3.36 -44.86
CA ASN A 546 -3.81 2.13 -44.97
C ASN A 546 -2.94 0.90 -45.19
N ASP A 547 -1.92 1.00 -46.04
CA ASP A 547 -0.98 -0.09 -46.29
C ASP A 547 -0.11 -0.37 -45.05
N LEU A 548 0.40 0.66 -44.39
CA LEU A 548 1.23 0.53 -43.19
C LEU A 548 0.44 -0.06 -42.01
N SER A 549 -0.83 0.33 -41.84
CA SER A 549 -1.70 -0.25 -40.80
C SER A 549 -1.91 -1.75 -41.01
N SER A 550 -2.10 -2.19 -42.26
CA SER A 550 -2.29 -3.62 -42.54
C SER A 550 -1.00 -4.45 -42.40
N LEU A 551 0.15 -3.86 -42.76
CA LEU A 551 1.44 -4.56 -42.74
C LEU A 551 2.02 -4.65 -41.31
N ILE A 552 1.90 -3.57 -40.53
CA ILE A 552 2.33 -3.55 -39.13
C ILE A 552 1.42 -4.42 -38.29
N LEU A 553 0.09 -4.36 -38.47
CA LEU A 553 -0.85 -5.13 -37.66
C LEU A 553 -0.64 -6.64 -37.84
N ASN A 554 -0.47 -7.12 -39.07
CA ASN A 554 -0.24 -8.54 -39.31
C ASN A 554 1.15 -9.00 -38.83
N SER A 555 2.19 -8.16 -39.00
CA SER A 555 3.54 -8.47 -38.50
C SER A 555 3.64 -8.43 -36.98
N LEU A 556 2.90 -7.55 -36.31
CA LEU A 556 2.86 -7.47 -34.85
C LEU A 556 2.10 -8.65 -34.27
N ILE A 557 0.97 -9.02 -34.88
CA ILE A 557 0.13 -10.14 -34.46
C ILE A 557 0.92 -11.45 -34.54
N ASP A 558 1.62 -11.71 -35.65
CA ASP A 558 2.40 -12.94 -35.81
C ASP A 558 3.63 -13.01 -34.88
N SER A 559 4.19 -11.86 -34.50
CA SER A 559 5.34 -11.79 -33.59
C SER A 559 4.96 -11.88 -32.12
N LEU A 560 3.83 -11.29 -31.72
CA LEU A 560 3.45 -11.13 -30.32
C LEU A 560 2.57 -12.28 -29.80
N ILE A 561 1.81 -12.96 -30.67
CA ILE A 561 0.96 -14.08 -30.25
C ILE A 561 1.76 -15.17 -29.50
N PRO A 562 2.95 -15.61 -29.94
CA PRO A 562 3.71 -16.63 -29.20
C PRO A 562 4.13 -16.15 -27.81
N GLU A 563 4.61 -14.90 -27.70
CA GLU A 563 5.10 -14.30 -26.46
C GLU A 563 3.94 -14.07 -25.47
N PHE A 564 2.79 -13.58 -25.93
CA PHE A 564 1.58 -13.46 -25.09
C PHE A 564 1.00 -14.81 -24.71
N THR A 565 1.12 -15.84 -25.56
CA THR A 565 0.65 -17.19 -25.23
C THR A 565 1.54 -17.83 -24.16
N GLU A 566 2.83 -17.54 -24.16
CA GLU A 566 3.78 -17.99 -23.13
C GLU A 566 3.57 -17.24 -21.81
N LEU A 567 3.41 -15.91 -21.86
CA LEU A 567 3.08 -15.08 -20.69
C LEU A 567 1.72 -15.47 -20.08
N ALA A 568 0.71 -15.75 -20.90
CA ALA A 568 -0.60 -16.20 -20.43
C ALA A 568 -0.53 -17.59 -19.78
N LYS A 569 0.36 -18.48 -20.25
CA LYS A 569 0.62 -19.77 -19.60
C LYS A 569 1.34 -19.60 -18.27
N GLU A 570 2.36 -18.74 -18.19
CA GLU A 570 3.05 -18.44 -16.93
C GLU A 570 2.11 -17.80 -15.91
N THR A 571 1.26 -16.85 -16.35
CA THR A 571 0.27 -16.21 -15.49
C THR A 571 -0.81 -17.20 -15.03
N PHE A 572 -1.28 -18.07 -15.93
CA PHE A 572 -2.22 -19.15 -15.58
C PHE A 572 -1.58 -20.16 -14.61
N GLU A 573 -0.31 -20.52 -14.78
CA GLU A 573 0.42 -21.41 -13.86
C GLU A 573 0.67 -20.75 -12.50
N GLU A 574 0.99 -19.45 -12.45
CA GLU A 574 1.10 -18.69 -11.20
C GLU A 574 -0.24 -18.54 -10.48
N GLU A 575 -1.32 -18.19 -11.19
CA GLU A 575 -2.66 -18.14 -10.61
C GLU A 575 -3.09 -19.52 -10.12
N HIS A 576 -2.92 -20.58 -10.90
CA HIS A 576 -3.27 -21.93 -10.51
C HIS A 576 -2.45 -22.43 -9.31
N LYS A 577 -1.22 -21.93 -9.14
CA LYS A 577 -0.37 -22.16 -7.96
C LYS A 577 -0.86 -21.36 -6.75
N ILE A 578 -1.33 -20.11 -6.94
CA ILE A 578 -2.00 -19.31 -5.90
C ILE A 578 -3.33 -19.95 -5.48
N TYR A 579 -4.07 -20.58 -6.40
CA TYR A 579 -5.32 -21.30 -6.12
C TYR A 579 -5.08 -22.59 -5.32
N GLN A 580 -4.02 -23.36 -5.66
CA GLN A 580 -3.61 -24.52 -4.86
C GLN A 580 -3.08 -24.09 -3.47
N ASP A 581 -2.29 -23.02 -3.41
CA ASP A 581 -1.77 -22.45 -2.15
C ASP A 581 -2.88 -21.85 -1.28
N GLY A 582 -3.95 -21.30 -1.86
CA GLY A 582 -5.07 -20.67 -1.13
C GLY A 582 -5.92 -21.68 -0.34
N SER A 583 -6.19 -22.83 -0.95
CA SER A 583 -6.84 -23.97 -0.28
C SER A 583 -5.96 -24.55 0.83
N GLU A 584 -4.66 -24.69 0.58
CA GLU A 584 -3.69 -25.08 1.61
C GLU A 584 -3.52 -24.00 2.69
N LEU A 585 -3.78 -22.72 2.40
CA LEU A 585 -3.62 -21.61 3.35
C LEU A 585 -4.68 -21.62 4.45
N VAL A 586 -5.93 -21.99 4.13
CA VAL A 586 -6.99 -22.18 5.14
C VAL A 586 -6.63 -23.34 6.08
N GLU A 587 -6.11 -24.45 5.54
CA GLU A 587 -5.60 -25.58 6.33
C GLU A 587 -4.33 -25.21 7.13
N ASN A 588 -3.45 -24.36 6.59
CA ASN A 588 -2.18 -23.97 7.22
C ASN A 588 -2.29 -22.86 8.28
N ILE A 589 -3.34 -22.04 8.26
CA ILE A 589 -3.61 -21.06 9.31
C ILE A 589 -4.04 -21.77 10.61
N GLY A 590 -4.54 -23.00 10.51
CA GLY A 590 -4.82 -23.87 11.66
C GLY A 590 -6.02 -23.42 12.49
N PHE A 591 -6.91 -22.60 11.93
CA PHE A 591 -8.17 -22.25 12.60
C PHE A 591 -9.30 -23.11 12.03
N GLU A 592 -9.98 -23.84 12.90
CA GLU A 592 -11.16 -24.61 12.54
C GLU A 592 -12.39 -23.70 12.64
N ILE A 593 -13.29 -23.74 11.66
CA ILE A 593 -14.57 -23.03 11.75
C ILE A 593 -15.49 -23.81 12.68
N GLY A 594 -15.90 -23.18 13.78
CA GLY A 594 -16.61 -23.83 14.87
C GLY A 594 -17.95 -24.42 14.46
N ASP A 595 -18.27 -25.57 15.06
CA ASP A 595 -19.60 -26.16 15.07
C ASP A 595 -20.36 -25.78 16.35
N HIS A 596 -21.67 -26.08 16.39
CA HIS A 596 -22.53 -25.78 17.54
C HIS A 596 -22.04 -26.35 18.89
N SER A 597 -21.14 -27.34 18.90
CA SER A 597 -20.68 -27.99 20.14
C SER A 597 -19.72 -27.12 20.95
N ILE A 598 -19.00 -26.22 20.27
CA ILE A 598 -17.98 -25.34 20.88
C ILE A 598 -18.60 -24.16 21.62
N PHE A 599 -19.86 -23.83 21.32
CA PHE A 599 -20.54 -22.64 21.82
C PHE A 599 -21.00 -22.72 23.29
N ASN A 600 -20.67 -23.78 24.05
CA ASN A 600 -21.12 -23.90 25.44
C ASN A 600 -20.42 -22.91 26.42
N ASP A 601 -19.26 -22.36 26.04
CA ASP A 601 -18.50 -21.42 26.87
C ASP A 601 -17.81 -20.35 26.01
N PHE A 602 -18.18 -19.08 26.23
CA PHE A 602 -17.57 -17.92 25.58
C PHE A 602 -16.40 -17.33 26.37
N SER A 603 -16.01 -17.95 27.49
CA SER A 603 -14.80 -17.59 28.20
C SER A 603 -13.59 -17.83 27.30
N GLY A 604 -12.78 -16.79 27.10
CA GLY A 604 -11.63 -16.83 26.19
C GLY A 604 -11.89 -16.39 24.75
N LEU A 605 -13.06 -15.82 24.43
CA LEU A 605 -13.25 -15.14 23.15
C LEU A 605 -12.22 -14.01 22.98
N ILE A 606 -11.42 -14.08 21.91
CA ILE A 606 -10.47 -13.04 21.50
C ILE A 606 -10.75 -12.63 20.05
N PHE A 607 -10.41 -11.39 19.70
CA PHE A 607 -10.39 -10.94 18.31
C PHE A 607 -8.96 -10.95 17.81
N GLN A 608 -8.68 -11.77 16.81
CA GLN A 608 -7.37 -11.87 16.19
C GLN A 608 -7.41 -11.37 14.75
N LYS A 609 -6.49 -10.48 14.41
CA LYS A 609 -6.41 -9.90 13.06
C LYS A 609 -6.23 -11.04 12.05
N ILE A 610 -7.00 -11.02 10.96
CA ILE A 610 -6.81 -12.00 9.88
C ILE A 610 -5.47 -11.69 9.21
N PRO A 611 -4.48 -12.61 9.26
CA PRO A 611 -3.15 -12.35 8.74
C PRO A 611 -3.13 -12.67 7.23
N LEU A 612 -4.09 -12.17 6.46
CA LEU A 612 -4.24 -12.42 5.02
C LEU A 612 -4.27 -11.09 4.25
N PRO A 613 -3.72 -11.03 3.02
CA PRO A 613 -3.95 -9.89 2.13
C PRO A 613 -5.45 -9.83 1.77
N GLU A 614 -6.00 -8.64 1.56
CA GLU A 614 -7.42 -8.43 1.21
C GLU A 614 -7.87 -9.30 0.03
N SER A 615 -7.03 -9.45 -1.00
CA SER A 615 -7.29 -10.31 -2.16
C SER A 615 -7.51 -11.80 -1.86
N VAL A 616 -7.14 -12.26 -0.65
CA VAL A 616 -7.32 -13.64 -0.18
C VAL A 616 -8.41 -13.72 0.90
N ILE A 617 -8.74 -12.59 1.54
CA ILE A 617 -9.74 -12.56 2.62
C ILE A 617 -11.10 -13.03 2.09
N ASN A 618 -11.50 -12.58 0.90
CA ASN A 618 -12.78 -12.97 0.28
C ASN A 618 -12.93 -14.49 0.23
N LYS A 619 -11.92 -15.21 -0.28
CA LYS A 619 -11.95 -16.68 -0.37
C LYS A 619 -12.13 -17.39 0.99
N VAL A 620 -11.59 -16.82 2.07
CA VAL A 620 -11.76 -17.41 3.42
C VAL A 620 -13.11 -17.03 4.03
N VAL A 621 -13.63 -15.87 3.63
CA VAL A 621 -14.95 -15.37 4.04
C VAL A 621 -16.07 -16.13 3.32
N GLU A 622 -15.85 -16.56 2.06
CA GLU A 622 -16.76 -17.42 1.27
C GLU A 622 -17.13 -18.71 2.02
N ASP A 623 -16.19 -19.35 2.71
CA ASP A 623 -16.45 -20.59 3.48
C ASP A 623 -17.18 -20.33 4.81
N TYR A 624 -17.05 -19.10 5.34
CA TYR A 624 -17.64 -18.68 6.60
C TYR A 624 -19.10 -18.22 6.42
N TYR A 625 -19.39 -17.44 5.38
CA TYR A 625 -20.70 -16.83 5.14
C TYR A 625 -21.89 -17.80 5.12
N PRO A 626 -21.80 -18.98 4.47
CA PRO A 626 -22.87 -19.96 4.45
C PRO A 626 -23.30 -20.42 5.86
N ARG A 627 -22.39 -20.38 6.83
CA ARG A 627 -22.62 -20.84 8.21
C ARG A 627 -23.24 -19.78 9.12
N ILE A 628 -23.32 -18.52 8.68
CA ILE A 628 -23.96 -17.44 9.46
C ILE A 628 -25.45 -17.78 9.66
N PRO A 629 -26.00 -17.66 10.89
CA PRO A 629 -27.41 -17.87 11.17
C PRO A 629 -28.32 -16.96 10.33
N GLN A 630 -29.48 -17.46 9.90
CA GLN A 630 -30.40 -16.71 9.05
C GLN A 630 -30.85 -15.36 9.66
N GLN A 631 -30.98 -15.30 10.99
CA GLN A 631 -31.33 -14.09 11.72
C GLN A 631 -30.31 -12.96 11.49
N GLU A 632 -29.02 -13.32 11.45
CA GLU A 632 -27.92 -12.39 11.19
C GLU A 632 -27.84 -12.04 9.71
N LYS A 633 -28.02 -13.03 8.82
CA LYS A 633 -28.04 -12.81 7.36
C LYS A 633 -29.06 -11.76 6.93
N ASN A 634 -30.18 -11.63 7.65
CA ASN A 634 -31.21 -10.63 7.36
C ASN A 634 -30.78 -9.18 7.68
N VAL A 635 -29.63 -8.98 8.35
CA VAL A 635 -29.13 -7.67 8.81
C VAL A 635 -27.64 -7.44 8.50
N THR A 636 -27.01 -8.32 7.73
CA THR A 636 -25.58 -8.25 7.37
C THR A 636 -25.43 -8.08 5.88
N ALA A 637 -24.44 -7.31 5.44
CA ALA A 637 -24.12 -7.19 4.02
C ALA A 637 -23.84 -8.58 3.43
N GLU A 638 -24.34 -8.80 2.22
CA GLU A 638 -23.85 -9.89 1.37
C GLU A 638 -22.35 -9.72 1.14
N GLU A 639 -21.67 -10.82 0.85
CA GLU A 639 -20.21 -10.85 0.74
C GLU A 639 -19.67 -9.83 -0.27
N GLU A 640 -20.25 -9.82 -1.48
CA GLU A 640 -19.87 -8.88 -2.56
C GLU A 640 -20.04 -7.42 -2.14
N LYS A 641 -21.13 -7.11 -1.42
CA LYS A 641 -21.39 -5.75 -0.93
C LYS A 641 -20.43 -5.36 0.19
N LEU A 642 -20.11 -6.28 1.10
CA LEU A 642 -19.13 -6.03 2.14
C LEU A 642 -17.75 -5.73 1.53
N GLU A 643 -17.35 -6.50 0.52
CA GLU A 643 -16.13 -6.24 -0.24
C GLU A 643 -16.17 -4.84 -0.90
N GLN A 644 -17.25 -4.49 -1.59
CA GLN A 644 -17.39 -3.18 -2.22
C GLN A 644 -17.28 -2.03 -1.21
N ASP A 645 -17.96 -2.14 -0.07
CA ASP A 645 -17.96 -1.10 0.97
C ASP A 645 -16.60 -0.99 1.67
N THR A 646 -15.91 -2.11 1.85
CA THR A 646 -14.59 -2.15 2.49
C THR A 646 -13.47 -1.72 1.54
N ASN A 647 -13.57 -1.94 0.24
CA ASN A 647 -12.57 -1.48 -0.74
C ASN A 647 -12.45 0.05 -0.84
N GLN A 648 -13.47 0.78 -0.37
CA GLN A 648 -13.49 2.24 -0.37
C GLN A 648 -12.87 2.86 0.90
N VAL A 649 -12.56 2.05 1.90
CA VAL A 649 -12.09 2.50 3.21
C VAL A 649 -10.94 1.62 3.72
N GLU A 650 -10.13 2.12 4.65
CA GLU A 650 -9.12 1.24 5.29
C GLU A 650 -9.83 0.31 6.30
N ALA A 651 -10.20 -0.89 5.86
CA ALA A 651 -10.93 -1.87 6.67
C ALA A 651 -10.00 -2.82 7.42
N TYR A 652 -10.35 -3.13 8.67
CA TYR A 652 -9.63 -4.07 9.50
C TYR A 652 -10.48 -5.31 9.77
N TRP A 653 -9.93 -6.47 9.42
CA TRP A 653 -10.61 -7.77 9.50
C TRP A 653 -10.07 -8.60 10.67
N TYR A 654 -10.97 -9.12 11.50
CA TYR A 654 -10.65 -9.89 12.69
C TYR A 654 -11.54 -11.12 12.83
N TRP A 655 -10.93 -12.28 13.08
CA TRP A 655 -11.64 -13.46 13.55
C TRP A 655 -11.97 -13.33 15.03
N GLY A 656 -13.22 -13.61 15.38
CA GLY A 656 -13.59 -13.96 16.74
C GLY A 656 -13.21 -15.42 16.99
N LEU A 657 -12.23 -15.66 17.87
CA LEU A 657 -11.70 -16.98 18.15
C LEU A 657 -12.00 -17.42 19.58
N ILE A 658 -12.42 -18.67 19.75
CA ILE A 658 -12.44 -19.37 21.04
C ILE A 658 -11.54 -20.60 20.89
N ARG A 659 -10.43 -20.65 21.62
CA ARG A 659 -9.47 -21.79 21.56
C ARG A 659 -9.00 -22.10 20.13
N ASN A 660 -8.67 -21.06 19.35
CA ASN A 660 -8.29 -21.15 17.92
C ASN A 660 -9.41 -21.61 16.98
N ILE A 661 -10.65 -21.61 17.44
CA ILE A 661 -11.81 -21.94 16.61
C ILE A 661 -12.52 -20.65 16.23
N VAL A 662 -12.78 -20.46 14.93
CA VAL A 662 -13.54 -19.32 14.41
C VAL A 662 -15.00 -19.45 14.85
N VAL A 663 -15.47 -18.46 15.60
CA VAL A 663 -16.85 -18.38 16.11
C VAL A 663 -17.58 -17.12 15.65
N GLY A 664 -16.86 -16.17 15.06
CA GLY A 664 -17.41 -14.91 14.56
C GLY A 664 -16.44 -14.14 13.67
N LEU A 665 -16.94 -13.10 13.01
CA LEU A 665 -16.17 -12.20 12.15
C LEU A 665 -16.47 -10.74 12.54
N LEU A 666 -15.43 -9.93 12.66
CA LEU A 666 -15.51 -8.48 12.90
C LEU A 666 -14.74 -7.74 11.81
N VAL A 667 -15.42 -6.83 11.13
CA VAL A 667 -14.83 -5.95 10.10
C VAL A 667 -15.21 -4.51 10.42
N PHE A 668 -14.21 -3.63 10.52
CA PHE A 668 -14.44 -2.22 10.87
C PHE A 668 -13.43 -1.29 10.23
N SER A 669 -13.78 -0.01 10.09
CA SER A 669 -12.83 1.06 9.74
C SER A 669 -12.90 2.21 10.75
N ILE A 670 -11.91 3.09 10.72
CA ILE A 670 -11.86 4.30 11.54
C ILE A 670 -12.37 5.48 10.70
N ASP A 671 -13.39 6.20 11.19
CA ASP A 671 -13.91 7.40 10.54
C ASP A 671 -13.00 8.59 10.86
N PHE A 672 -12.21 9.02 9.86
CA PHE A 672 -11.31 10.17 9.98
C PHE A 672 -11.97 11.51 9.61
N ASP A 673 -13.14 11.50 8.98
CA ASP A 673 -13.75 12.70 8.40
C ASP A 673 -14.49 13.56 9.45
N ARG A 674 -14.85 12.96 10.59
CA ARG A 674 -15.54 13.65 11.68
C ARG A 674 -14.55 14.32 12.64
N ASN A 675 -14.24 15.58 12.36
CA ASN A 675 -13.32 16.41 13.16
C ASN A 675 -13.65 16.50 14.68
N ASP A 676 -14.91 16.31 15.08
CA ASP A 676 -15.33 16.55 16.46
C ASP A 676 -15.40 15.28 17.33
N VAL A 677 -15.51 14.09 16.72
CA VAL A 677 -15.70 12.81 17.44
C VAL A 677 -15.03 11.68 16.66
N ARG A 678 -14.11 10.96 17.29
CA ARG A 678 -13.48 9.74 16.75
C ARG A 678 -14.50 8.59 16.82
N VAL A 679 -14.92 8.10 15.65
CA VAL A 679 -15.93 7.07 15.51
C VAL A 679 -15.30 5.84 14.83
N ILE A 680 -15.66 4.65 15.30
CA ILE A 680 -15.39 3.40 14.58
C ILE A 680 -16.66 2.96 13.87
N ASN A 681 -16.57 2.69 12.56
CA ASN A 681 -17.65 2.14 11.76
C ASN A 681 -17.41 0.64 11.56
N VAL A 682 -18.28 -0.19 12.15
CA VAL A 682 -18.29 -1.64 12.02
C VAL A 682 -19.16 -1.99 10.82
N HIS A 683 -18.53 -2.45 9.76
CA HIS A 683 -19.16 -2.84 8.49
C HIS A 683 -19.77 -4.23 8.58
N HIS A 684 -19.14 -5.13 9.35
CA HIS A 684 -19.63 -6.49 9.53
C HIS A 684 -19.34 -7.00 10.95
N LEU A 685 -20.35 -7.63 11.56
CA LEU A 685 -20.22 -8.28 12.87
C LEU A 685 -21.19 -9.46 12.95
N THR A 686 -20.64 -10.67 12.96
CA THR A 686 -21.42 -11.92 12.96
C THR A 686 -20.89 -12.96 13.95
N CYS A 687 -21.74 -13.92 14.29
CA CYS A 687 -21.46 -15.10 15.09
C CYS A 687 -22.02 -16.34 14.39
N LEU A 688 -21.39 -17.49 14.54
CA LEU A 688 -21.90 -18.74 13.96
C LEU A 688 -23.05 -19.36 14.77
N ASP A 689 -23.30 -18.89 16.00
CA ASP A 689 -24.45 -19.27 16.81
C ASP A 689 -25.19 -18.04 17.37
N TRP A 690 -26.41 -17.85 16.89
CA TRP A 690 -27.28 -16.74 17.24
C TRP A 690 -27.45 -16.54 18.76
N LYS A 691 -27.45 -17.63 19.54
CA LYS A 691 -27.60 -17.55 21.00
C LYS A 691 -26.50 -16.71 21.66
N PHE A 692 -25.34 -16.62 21.01
CA PHE A 692 -24.16 -15.92 21.52
C PHE A 692 -23.85 -14.63 20.78
N TYR A 693 -24.67 -14.26 19.79
CA TYR A 693 -24.57 -12.99 19.11
C TYR A 693 -24.51 -11.77 20.08
N PRO A 694 -25.31 -11.71 21.17
CA PRO A 694 -25.17 -10.63 22.15
C PRO A 694 -23.80 -10.59 22.84
N ASN A 695 -23.17 -11.75 23.07
CA ASN A 695 -21.86 -11.86 23.70
C ASN A 695 -20.75 -11.41 22.75
N ILE A 696 -20.83 -11.78 21.47
CA ILE A 696 -19.90 -11.30 20.43
C ILE A 696 -19.96 -9.78 20.29
N ILE A 697 -21.16 -9.18 20.29
CA ILE A 697 -21.30 -7.72 20.22
C ILE A 697 -20.65 -7.02 21.41
N ASP A 698 -20.87 -7.51 22.63
CA ASP A 698 -20.26 -6.93 23.83
C ASP A 698 -18.73 -7.09 23.83
N ALA A 699 -18.23 -8.26 23.42
CA ALA A 699 -16.80 -8.53 23.31
C ALA A 699 -16.13 -7.65 22.25
N ALA A 700 -16.75 -7.49 21.08
CA ALA A 700 -16.26 -6.61 20.02
C ALA A 700 -16.18 -5.15 20.51
N CYS A 701 -17.20 -4.66 21.21
CA CYS A 701 -17.17 -3.31 21.78
C CYS A 701 -16.00 -3.12 22.76
N LYS A 702 -15.78 -4.10 23.65
CA LYS A 702 -14.67 -4.08 24.62
C LYS A 702 -13.32 -4.11 23.92
N PHE A 703 -13.16 -4.96 22.91
CA PHE A 703 -11.97 -5.05 22.08
C PHE A 703 -11.68 -3.71 21.40
N LEU A 704 -12.64 -3.14 20.68
CA LEU A 704 -12.49 -1.87 19.97
C LEU A 704 -12.14 -0.72 20.93
N TRP A 705 -12.79 -0.59 22.08
CA TRP A 705 -12.43 0.46 23.06
C TRP A 705 -11.11 0.23 23.78
N LYS A 706 -10.63 -1.02 23.87
CA LYS A 706 -9.31 -1.33 24.41
C LYS A 706 -8.21 -0.86 23.44
N HIS A 707 -8.43 -1.07 22.15
CA HIS A 707 -7.42 -0.78 21.11
C HIS A 707 -7.54 0.63 20.50
N ASP A 708 -8.67 1.31 20.68
CA ASP A 708 -8.89 2.65 20.14
C ASP A 708 -9.57 3.59 21.15
N HIS A 709 -9.24 4.88 21.04
CA HIS A 709 -9.80 5.95 21.87
C HIS A 709 -11.15 6.51 21.35
N CYS A 710 -11.82 5.81 20.43
CA CYS A 710 -13.10 6.22 19.87
C CYS A 710 -14.13 6.50 20.98
N GLN A 711 -14.94 7.53 20.76
CA GLN A 711 -16.04 7.90 21.66
C GLN A 711 -17.34 7.18 21.30
N GLU A 712 -17.46 6.67 20.07
CA GLU A 712 -18.64 5.99 19.58
C GLU A 712 -18.24 4.83 18.65
N ILE A 713 -18.92 3.69 18.79
CA ILE A 713 -18.88 2.58 17.84
C ILE A 713 -20.22 2.56 17.11
N ARG A 714 -20.20 2.55 15.79
CA ARG A 714 -21.37 2.43 14.93
C ARG A 714 -21.33 1.10 14.21
N VAL A 715 -22.47 0.44 14.11
CA VAL A 715 -22.63 -0.83 13.38
C VAL A 715 -23.61 -0.61 12.25
N ASN A 716 -23.20 -0.96 11.04
CA ASN A 716 -24.03 -0.93 9.85
C ASN A 716 -24.85 -2.23 9.78
N LEU A 717 -26.18 -2.11 9.75
CA LEU A 717 -27.09 -3.24 9.58
C LEU A 717 -27.76 -3.15 8.21
N TYR A 718 -27.50 -4.13 7.34
CA TYR A 718 -27.98 -4.16 5.97
C TYR A 718 -29.30 -4.94 5.93
N VAL A 719 -30.41 -4.24 5.72
CA VAL A 719 -31.74 -4.85 5.73
C VAL A 719 -32.29 -4.88 4.31
N SER A 720 -32.52 -6.10 3.79
CA SER A 720 -33.19 -6.31 2.50
C SER A 720 -34.70 -6.12 2.67
N GLY A 721 -35.31 -5.22 1.89
CA GLY A 721 -36.76 -4.98 1.91
C GLY A 721 -37.22 -3.90 2.90
N PRO A 722 -38.28 -4.12 3.71
CA PRO A 722 -38.86 -3.06 4.53
C PRO A 722 -37.81 -2.45 5.47
N THR A 723 -37.83 -1.13 5.61
CA THR A 723 -36.83 -0.27 6.29
C THR A 723 -36.72 -0.47 7.81
N GLU A 724 -37.19 -1.60 8.35
CA GLU A 724 -37.19 -1.91 9.78
C GLU A 724 -36.30 -3.11 10.11
N ILE A 725 -35.42 -2.93 11.10
CA ILE A 725 -34.60 -4.01 11.67
C ILE A 725 -35.53 -5.11 12.22
N PRO A 726 -35.29 -6.40 11.90
CA PRO A 726 -35.95 -7.54 12.54
C PRO A 726 -36.04 -7.41 14.07
N LEU A 727 -37.20 -7.74 14.64
CA LEU A 727 -37.51 -7.46 16.05
C LEU A 727 -36.54 -8.15 17.04
N ASP A 728 -36.08 -9.35 16.70
CA ASP A 728 -35.10 -10.12 17.44
C ASP A 728 -33.71 -9.46 17.42
N VAL A 729 -33.20 -9.07 16.25
CA VAL A 729 -31.95 -8.30 16.12
C VAL A 729 -32.05 -6.98 16.89
N LYS A 730 -33.14 -6.24 16.71
CA LYS A 730 -33.39 -4.98 17.42
C LYS A 730 -33.37 -5.15 18.94
N LYS A 731 -33.92 -6.26 19.47
CA LYS A 731 -33.86 -6.59 20.91
C LYS A 731 -32.43 -6.80 21.38
N VAL A 732 -31.59 -7.49 20.59
CA VAL A 732 -30.17 -7.72 20.92
C VAL A 732 -29.40 -6.40 21.01
N PHE A 733 -29.49 -5.55 19.97
CA PHE A 733 -28.80 -4.26 19.95
C PHE A 733 -29.28 -3.31 21.06
N ASN A 734 -30.59 -3.25 21.31
CA ASN A 734 -31.15 -2.46 22.42
C ASN A 734 -30.67 -2.95 23.79
N ALA A 735 -30.61 -4.27 24.00
CA ALA A 735 -30.08 -4.85 25.24
C ALA A 735 -28.59 -4.48 25.43
N GLN A 736 -27.83 -4.39 24.33
CA GLN A 736 -26.44 -3.94 24.32
C GLN A 736 -26.27 -2.41 24.35
N LYS A 737 -27.36 -1.66 24.57
CA LYS A 737 -27.41 -0.20 24.66
C LYS A 737 -27.03 0.56 23.38
N PHE A 738 -27.11 -0.10 22.23
CA PHE A 738 -27.03 0.60 20.95
C PHE A 738 -28.31 1.42 20.73
N ARG A 739 -28.16 2.56 20.06
CA ARG A 739 -29.25 3.46 19.68
C ARG A 739 -29.21 3.72 18.19
N TRP A 740 -30.38 3.85 17.58
CA TRP A 740 -30.49 4.25 16.17
C TRP A 740 -29.83 5.62 15.94
N LYS A 741 -29.08 5.74 14.84
CA LYS A 741 -28.36 6.97 14.47
C LYS A 741 -28.86 7.54 13.16
N THR A 742 -28.88 6.72 12.11
CA THR A 742 -29.34 7.12 10.77
C THR A 742 -29.83 5.90 10.00
N ASN A 743 -30.57 6.16 8.92
CA ASN A 743 -30.90 5.18 7.89
C ASN A 743 -30.35 5.71 6.57
N ILE A 744 -29.59 4.90 5.84
CA ILE A 744 -29.06 5.21 4.52
C ILE A 744 -29.75 4.25 3.56
N VAL A 745 -30.51 4.79 2.60
CA VAL A 745 -31.18 3.98 1.59
C VAL A 745 -30.22 3.85 0.42
N ASP A 746 -29.87 2.62 0.06
CA ASP A 746 -29.14 2.31 -1.17
C ASP A 746 -30.16 1.99 -2.26
N GLU A 747 -30.38 2.93 -3.17
CA GLU A 747 -31.40 2.82 -4.22
C GLU A 747 -31.03 1.76 -5.27
N GLU A 748 -29.74 1.45 -5.44
CA GLU A 748 -29.27 0.52 -6.47
C GLU A 748 -29.51 -0.94 -6.06
N GLU A 749 -29.31 -1.25 -4.78
CA GLU A 749 -29.33 -2.62 -4.25
C GLU A 749 -30.65 -2.99 -3.53
N GLU A 750 -31.66 -2.13 -3.60
CA GLU A 750 -32.93 -2.27 -2.87
C GLU A 750 -32.74 -2.58 -1.35
N CYS A 751 -31.65 -2.09 -0.77
CA CYS A 751 -31.28 -2.36 0.61
C CYS A 751 -31.20 -1.07 1.44
N SER A 752 -31.45 -1.18 2.74
CA SER A 752 -31.31 -0.06 3.68
C SER A 752 -30.24 -0.37 4.72
N ILE A 753 -29.27 0.54 4.85
CA ILE A 753 -28.22 0.48 5.86
C ILE A 753 -28.68 1.27 7.09
N ILE A 754 -29.10 0.53 8.11
CA ILE A 754 -29.54 1.10 9.38
C ILE A 754 -28.34 1.16 10.33
N VAL A 755 -27.93 2.37 10.69
CA VAL A 755 -26.74 2.59 11.52
C VAL A 755 -27.14 2.66 13.00
N MET A 756 -26.60 1.74 13.79
CA MET A 756 -26.80 1.68 15.24
C MET A 756 -25.52 2.09 15.97
N GLY A 757 -25.58 3.08 16.87
CA GLY A 757 -24.41 3.59 17.60
C GLY A 757 -24.43 3.32 19.10
N LYS A 758 -23.26 3.02 19.69
CA LYS A 758 -23.03 2.86 21.13
C LYS A 758 -21.91 3.79 21.58
N GLU A 759 -22.24 4.68 22.51
CA GLU A 759 -21.29 5.61 23.10
C GLU A 759 -20.39 4.92 24.11
N ARG A 760 -19.11 5.33 24.15
CA ARG A 760 -18.15 4.85 25.14
C ARG A 760 -18.67 5.19 26.55
N PRO A 761 -18.70 4.23 27.48
CA PRO A 761 -19.11 4.51 28.84
C PRO A 761 -18.23 5.60 29.44
N VAL A 762 -18.86 6.72 29.83
CA VAL A 762 -18.16 7.77 30.57
C VAL A 762 -17.78 7.17 31.91
N ILE A 763 -16.50 6.86 32.09
CA ILE A 763 -15.96 6.53 33.41
C ILE A 763 -16.11 7.81 34.22
N LYS A 764 -17.19 7.90 35.00
CA LYS A 764 -17.31 8.91 36.05
C LYS A 764 -16.21 8.58 37.03
N ILE A 765 -15.03 9.18 36.85
CA ILE A 765 -13.97 9.17 37.85
C ILE A 765 -14.68 9.70 39.09
N LYS A 766 -14.91 8.82 40.08
CA LYS A 766 -15.44 9.25 41.38
C LYS A 766 -14.45 10.30 41.85
N GLU A 767 -14.86 11.56 41.77
CA GLU A 767 -14.07 12.67 42.30
C GLU A 767 -13.68 12.24 43.70
N THR A 768 -12.38 12.04 43.91
CA THR A 768 -11.85 11.75 45.23
C THR A 768 -12.36 12.89 46.09
N PRO A 769 -13.12 12.62 47.17
CA PRO A 769 -13.76 13.68 47.95
C PRO A 769 -12.67 14.68 48.31
N SER A 770 -12.80 15.90 47.79
CA SER A 770 -11.82 16.96 47.99
C SER A 770 -11.41 16.96 49.46
N PRO A 771 -10.10 16.98 49.79
CA PRO A 771 -9.66 16.92 51.17
C PRO A 771 -10.37 18.04 51.92
N LYS A 772 -11.26 17.65 52.85
CA LYS A 772 -12.00 18.59 53.71
C LYS A 772 -10.97 19.59 54.21
N LYS A 773 -11.13 20.87 53.85
CA LYS A 773 -10.30 21.97 54.34
C LYS A 773 -10.15 21.78 55.85
N ARG A 774 -8.97 21.36 56.29
CA ARG A 774 -8.63 21.26 57.71
C ARG A 774 -8.76 22.69 58.22
N ALA A 775 -9.76 22.94 59.06
CA ALA A 775 -9.89 24.21 59.74
C ALA A 775 -8.57 24.47 60.46
N LEU A 776 -7.87 25.53 60.06
CA LEU A 776 -6.72 26.04 60.78
C LEU A 776 -7.19 26.39 62.19
N LEU A 777 -6.79 25.59 63.17
CA LEU A 777 -6.95 25.94 64.57
C LEU A 777 -6.14 27.23 64.82
N PRO A 778 -6.71 28.21 65.54
CA PRO A 778 -6.00 29.44 65.86
C PRO A 778 -4.78 29.10 66.71
N SER A 779 -3.60 29.54 66.25
CA SER A 779 -2.36 29.46 67.00
C SER A 779 -2.53 30.13 68.35
N LYS A 780 -2.49 29.35 69.44
CA LYS A 780 -2.27 29.89 70.77
C LYS A 780 -0.83 30.40 70.83
N ALA A 781 -0.70 31.70 71.11
CA ALA A 781 0.57 32.32 71.44
C ALA A 781 1.16 31.68 72.70
N TYR A 782 2.44 31.31 72.60
CA TYR A 782 3.41 31.25 73.69
C TYR A 782 4.75 31.74 73.15
#